data_AF-A0A448ZEJ9-F1
#
_entry.id   AF-A0A448ZEJ9-F1
#
_cell.length_a   1.000
_cell.length_b   1.000
_cell.length_c   1.000
_cell.angle_alpha   90.00
_cell.angle_beta   90.00
_cell.angle_gamma   90.00
#
_symmetry.space_group_name_H-M   'P 1'
#
loop_
_entity.id
_entity.type
_entity.pdbx_description
1 polymer ?
#
loop_
_entity_poly.entity_id
_entity_poly.type
_entity_poly.pdbx_seq_one_letter_code
_entity_poly.pdbx_strand_id
1 'polypeptide(L)'
;MVSPYAPVGRRLPSETGGEASYRARAAATAIAVLVFAYRFWRKRPGGTGKDAGSGSSLLRLCGRVLEGARPVATAGTTCAAAPREDSSGPSLVEIRENNRAISGVLGYWFGQNPPETSQKALWMIASSSVEHRKKIDAEVAARFEGLLLELARGRGSRRWEQWCLDPEKIYGARGKIAAVVVLDQCSRHVLRHHNGGGAGSGGSHLPPQESLDTLALETARLLERDHLSELRCGMVPLPMRVFALMPYRHAGTMESVEHAMAAVEEMADLEQQNGAMVGRFRKATNRRLAVLQDERRRTGTGGEGTAGGVDGKAGSSFSDDAILEVFPFEADMEPAPRHPVHKTIADFLATQGIHPRAPGRAGGSNASEPRAGDAIVVSLSGGVDSMVIASVLADLKRSRGYDHLAISAVHIDYANRPESGAEADYVRRYCEHHLGGAISFVCRRIGEVTRGVTARDDYERIAREIRYDSYREAVARAREGLGLLPGGGPRTVGVVLGHHRGDLRENVLSNAHKGCGPLDLSGMTAVSRNDGITVFRPLLPLEKSLVFDYAHRFGVPYYKDTTPHWSTRGKLRNKLLPLLEEIYGDGSMNNLSNLAVESDECRALMNKSMIAPFLDSIVRRPMGIVLDTSAWKDQPLFFWKVVLREALHSAGLGMFSDKSVLEFLKRIQATKPKAAWLQCRKDYGVYLQEDGRVYVLYPSSFPWSKKDAYRVDGQVVEFGTDRTVGSWKVRSEVLSDSAIESLSQPPAALLERRAVPSMDSLMDGNIEYFVKASTRFEKDKESGRFVPRSLVFRTFSKADRPRAWKSCDLRIQSTLPVLGNDKDLEGAMEDTGDPAQTPPDRLVRVTIGLVADREGSKEE
;
A
#
# COMPACT_ATOMS: atom_id res chain seq x y z
N MET A 1 28.46 -28.06 32.63
CA MET A 1 27.70 -29.13 33.33
C MET A 1 26.82 -28.47 34.39
N VAL A 2 25.75 -29.16 34.77
CA VAL A 2 24.65 -28.81 35.69
C VAL A 2 23.40 -28.17 35.06
N SER A 3 22.38 -29.02 35.02
CA SER A 3 20.91 -28.88 34.86
C SER A 3 20.31 -29.64 36.08
N PRO A 4 19.00 -29.71 36.42
CA PRO A 4 17.77 -28.96 36.06
C PRO A 4 16.92 -28.54 37.32
N TYR A 5 15.78 -27.87 37.10
CA TYR A 5 14.51 -27.82 37.89
C TYR A 5 14.47 -28.07 39.42
N ALA A 6 13.88 -27.10 40.16
CA ALA A 6 13.00 -27.35 41.32
C ALA A 6 11.98 -26.18 41.49
N PRO A 7 10.69 -26.46 41.78
CA PRO A 7 9.66 -25.44 41.97
C PRO A 7 9.57 -25.01 43.43
N VAL A 8 9.48 -23.71 43.71
CA VAL A 8 9.17 -23.21 45.06
C VAL A 8 8.05 -22.19 44.96
N GLY A 9 6.84 -22.63 45.32
CA GLY A 9 5.79 -21.75 45.77
C GLY A 9 6.14 -21.23 47.16
N ARG A 10 6.24 -19.91 47.31
CA ARG A 10 5.98 -19.20 48.57
C ARG A 10 5.45 -17.80 48.24
N ARG A 11 4.25 -17.51 48.74
CA ARG A 11 3.79 -16.12 48.95
C ARG A 11 4.80 -15.42 49.85
N LEU A 12 5.20 -14.20 49.51
CA LEU A 12 5.83 -13.25 50.42
C LEU A 12 5.22 -11.84 50.23
N PRO A 13 5.21 -11.03 51.30
CA PRO A 13 4.17 -10.05 51.59
C PRO A 13 4.42 -8.67 51.00
N SER A 14 3.38 -7.85 51.13
CA SER A 14 3.28 -6.42 50.84
C SER A 14 4.32 -5.56 51.58
N GLU A 15 4.69 -4.47 50.92
CA GLU A 15 5.31 -3.23 51.43
C GLU A 15 6.78 -3.30 51.92
N THR A 16 7.68 -2.75 51.09
CA THR A 16 8.67 -1.68 51.37
C THR A 16 9.84 -1.75 50.36
N GLY A 17 10.25 -0.61 49.79
CA GLY A 17 11.55 -0.46 49.09
C GLY A 17 11.53 -0.05 47.61
N GLY A 18 11.15 1.20 47.31
CA GLY A 18 11.08 1.74 45.95
C GLY A 18 12.41 2.13 45.28
N GLU A 19 13.48 2.43 46.03
CA GLU A 19 14.72 2.98 45.44
C GLU A 19 15.85 1.97 45.20
N ALA A 20 16.07 1.02 46.13
CA ALA A 20 17.09 -0.01 45.94
C ALA A 20 16.80 -0.91 44.73
N SER A 21 15.51 -1.07 44.40
CA SER A 21 15.05 -1.89 43.29
C SER A 21 15.28 -1.24 41.91
N TYR A 22 15.39 0.09 41.83
CA TYR A 22 15.59 0.79 40.56
C TYR A 22 17.06 0.80 40.13
N ARG A 23 17.99 1.07 41.06
CA ARG A 23 19.44 1.06 40.76
C ARG A 23 19.97 -0.34 40.45
N ALA A 24 19.48 -1.37 41.14
CA ALA A 24 19.81 -2.76 40.85
C ALA A 24 19.28 -3.20 39.47
N ARG A 25 18.06 -2.77 39.10
CA ARG A 25 17.49 -3.04 37.77
C ARG A 25 18.21 -2.28 36.67
N ALA A 26 18.63 -1.03 36.90
CA ALA A 26 19.39 -0.25 35.92
C ALA A 26 20.78 -0.84 35.66
N ALA A 27 21.50 -1.26 36.70
CA ALA A 27 22.79 -1.94 36.57
C ALA A 27 22.67 -3.31 35.87
N ALA A 28 21.66 -4.10 36.22
CA ALA A 28 21.38 -5.38 35.55
C ALA A 28 21.00 -5.20 34.08
N THR A 29 20.27 -4.12 33.74
CA THR A 29 19.89 -3.78 32.37
C THR A 29 21.11 -3.31 31.56
N ALA A 30 21.99 -2.49 32.13
CA ALA A 30 23.22 -2.07 31.47
C ALA A 30 24.17 -3.25 31.18
N ILE A 31 24.30 -4.19 32.14
CA ILE A 31 25.08 -5.42 31.97
C ILE A 31 24.45 -6.31 30.89
N ALA A 32 23.13 -6.47 30.89
CA ALA A 32 22.43 -7.25 29.86
C ALA A 32 22.59 -6.65 28.45
N VAL A 33 22.54 -5.32 28.32
CA VAL A 33 22.76 -4.61 27.05
C VAL A 33 24.20 -4.79 26.54
N LEU A 34 25.19 -4.72 27.43
CA LEU A 34 26.60 -4.92 27.08
C LEU A 34 26.92 -6.37 26.69
N VAL A 35 26.34 -7.35 27.39
CA VAL A 35 26.45 -8.78 27.05
C VAL A 35 25.76 -9.08 25.72
N PHE A 36 24.62 -8.43 25.44
CA PHE A 36 23.91 -8.56 24.18
C PHE A 36 24.68 -7.93 23.01
N ALA A 37 25.29 -6.76 23.21
CA ALA A 37 26.14 -6.10 22.21
C ALA A 37 27.39 -6.95 21.87
N TYR A 38 28.03 -7.55 22.88
CA TYR A 38 29.18 -8.46 22.68
C TYR A 38 28.79 -9.74 21.92
N ARG A 39 27.64 -10.35 22.24
CA ARG A 39 27.11 -11.53 21.53
C ARG A 39 26.66 -11.22 20.10
N PHE A 40 26.15 -10.02 19.85
CA PHE A 40 25.77 -9.56 18.52
C PHE A 40 26.99 -9.30 17.63
N TRP A 41 28.07 -8.74 18.19
CA TRP A 41 29.34 -8.54 17.48
C TRP A 41 29.99 -9.88 17.06
N ARG A 42 29.90 -10.92 17.88
CA ARG A 42 30.47 -12.25 17.60
C ARG A 42 29.72 -13.08 16.53
N LYS A 43 28.53 -12.66 16.09
CA LYS A 43 27.64 -13.45 15.19
C LYS A 43 27.54 -12.96 13.74
N ARG A 44 28.35 -12.00 13.30
CA ARG A 44 28.36 -11.61 11.86
C ARG A 44 29.13 -12.63 11.00
N PRO A 45 28.54 -13.15 9.90
CA PRO A 45 29.28 -13.89 8.89
C PRO A 45 29.87 -12.91 7.86
N GLY A 46 31.18 -12.99 7.63
CA GLY A 46 31.90 -12.17 6.65
C GLY A 46 32.79 -11.10 7.29
N GLY A 47 34.01 -11.50 7.65
CA GLY A 47 35.07 -10.61 8.11
C GLY A 47 36.36 -11.41 8.23
N THR A 48 37.18 -11.37 7.19
CA THR A 48 38.51 -11.99 7.16
C THR A 48 39.38 -11.44 8.28
N GLY A 49 40.00 -12.33 9.04
CA GLY A 49 40.84 -11.97 10.18
C GLY A 49 42.05 -11.12 9.77
N LYS A 50 42.01 -9.85 10.14
CA LYS A 50 43.13 -8.94 10.36
C LYS A 50 42.54 -7.63 10.88
N ASP A 51 42.20 -7.59 12.17
CA ASP A 51 42.02 -6.37 12.98
C ASP A 51 41.72 -6.77 14.44
N ALA A 52 42.72 -7.40 15.08
CA ALA A 52 42.66 -7.81 16.49
C ALA A 52 43.01 -6.68 17.48
N GLY A 53 42.82 -5.41 17.10
CA GLY A 53 43.19 -4.25 17.93
C GLY A 53 42.05 -3.62 18.74
N SER A 54 40.78 -3.76 18.32
CA SER A 54 39.68 -2.95 18.85
C SER A 54 38.94 -3.58 20.07
N GLY A 55 39.02 -4.90 20.26
CA GLY A 55 38.32 -5.60 21.35
C GLY A 55 38.93 -5.38 22.75
N SER A 56 40.22 -5.04 22.84
CA SER A 56 40.92 -4.82 24.12
C SER A 56 40.58 -3.48 24.78
N SER A 57 40.03 -2.54 24.03
CA SER A 57 39.63 -1.21 24.52
C SER A 57 38.26 -1.23 25.21
N LEU A 58 37.35 -2.10 24.77
CA LEU A 58 36.00 -2.25 25.34
C LEU A 58 36.02 -2.97 26.70
N LEU A 59 36.88 -3.97 26.87
CA LEU A 59 37.10 -4.62 28.17
C LEU A 59 37.81 -3.69 29.18
N ARG A 60 38.73 -2.83 28.71
CA ARG A 60 39.36 -1.79 29.55
C ARG A 60 38.38 -0.69 29.97
N LEU A 61 37.40 -0.36 29.13
CA LEU A 61 36.34 0.59 29.47
C LEU A 61 35.36 0.01 30.51
N CYS A 62 35.01 -1.27 30.39
CA CYS A 62 34.19 -1.97 31.40
C CYS A 62 34.92 -2.13 32.76
N GLY A 63 36.24 -2.31 32.76
CA GLY A 63 37.05 -2.34 33.99
C GLY A 63 37.04 -1.02 34.77
N ARG A 64 37.17 0.12 34.08
CA ARG A 64 37.15 1.46 34.72
C ARG A 64 35.77 1.85 35.28
N VAL A 65 34.69 1.39 34.65
CA VAL A 65 33.31 1.63 35.14
C VAL A 65 33.00 0.81 36.40
N LEU A 66 33.66 -0.35 36.57
CA LEU A 66 33.52 -1.17 37.79
C LEU A 66 34.48 -0.76 38.92
N GLU A 67 35.63 -0.15 38.62
CA GLU A 67 36.55 0.38 39.64
C GLU A 67 36.07 1.70 40.28
N GLY A 68 35.30 2.51 39.56
CA GLY A 68 34.71 3.75 40.09
C GLY A 68 33.53 3.57 41.06
N ALA A 69 33.12 2.33 41.34
CA ALA A 69 31.96 1.99 42.17
C ALA A 69 32.33 1.16 43.42
N ARG A 70 33.56 1.30 43.93
CA ARG A 70 33.92 0.79 45.28
C ARG A 70 33.86 1.93 46.30
N PRO A 71 33.23 1.73 47.48
CA PRO A 71 33.41 2.67 48.58
C PRO A 71 34.87 2.60 49.05
N VAL A 72 35.55 3.75 49.05
CA VAL A 72 36.86 3.90 49.67
C VAL A 72 36.67 3.77 51.17
N ALA A 73 37.04 2.61 51.71
CA ALA A 73 37.30 2.45 53.14
C ALA A 73 38.72 2.96 53.42
N THR A 74 38.86 4.15 53.98
CA THR A 74 40.12 4.61 54.56
C THR A 74 40.17 4.20 56.03
N ALA A 75 41.19 3.40 56.33
CA ALA A 75 41.64 3.05 57.67
C ALA A 75 42.07 4.31 58.45
N GLY A 76 41.95 4.23 59.77
CA GLY A 76 42.06 5.35 60.68
C GLY A 76 43.40 6.09 60.68
N THR A 77 43.33 7.37 61.02
CA THR A 77 44.42 8.10 61.65
C THR A 77 43.79 9.05 62.67
N THR A 78 44.10 8.80 63.94
CA THR A 78 43.81 9.68 65.07
C THR A 78 44.50 11.02 64.89
N CYS A 79 43.76 12.13 64.93
CA CYS A 79 44.32 13.42 65.30
C CYS A 79 43.25 14.37 65.88
N ALA A 80 43.49 14.75 67.13
CA ALA A 80 43.10 15.95 67.87
C ALA A 80 41.70 16.57 67.70
N ALA A 81 41.01 16.65 68.84
CA ALA A 81 39.86 17.51 69.08
C ALA A 81 40.21 19.01 68.91
N ALA A 82 39.36 19.73 68.19
CA ALA A 82 39.17 21.18 68.25
C ALA A 82 37.68 21.47 67.88
N PRO A 83 37.09 22.59 68.35
CA PRO A 83 35.73 22.62 68.86
C PRO A 83 34.66 22.56 67.76
N ARG A 84 33.54 21.92 68.11
CA ARG A 84 32.29 21.95 67.34
C ARG A 84 31.78 23.39 67.27
N GLU A 85 31.78 23.96 66.08
CA GLU A 85 30.79 24.97 65.71
C GLU A 85 29.55 24.23 65.18
N ASP A 86 28.39 24.56 65.76
CA ASP A 86 27.08 24.02 65.41
C ASP A 86 26.78 24.22 63.92
N SER A 87 26.89 23.15 63.13
CA SER A 87 26.35 23.09 61.77
C SER A 87 24.92 22.56 61.82
N SER A 88 23.98 23.49 61.76
CA SER A 88 22.53 23.33 61.81
C SER A 88 21.95 22.74 60.51
N GLY A 89 22.35 21.51 60.15
CA GLY A 89 21.65 20.73 59.12
C GLY A 89 20.27 20.26 59.60
N PRO A 90 19.26 20.10 58.72
CA PRO A 90 17.95 19.58 59.11
C PRO A 90 18.06 18.15 59.65
N SER A 91 17.31 17.83 60.70
CA SER A 91 17.32 16.48 61.27
C SER A 91 16.71 15.45 60.31
N LEU A 92 17.07 14.17 60.44
CA LEU A 92 16.49 13.09 59.64
C LEU A 92 14.96 12.99 59.78
N VAL A 93 14.41 13.41 60.92
CA VAL A 93 12.97 13.48 61.15
C VAL A 93 12.35 14.57 60.28
N GLU A 94 12.95 15.76 60.27
CA GLU A 94 12.51 16.90 59.46
C GLU A 94 12.60 16.63 57.96
N ILE A 95 13.66 15.96 57.51
CA ILE A 95 13.80 15.54 56.11
C ILE A 95 12.66 14.59 55.71
N ARG A 96 12.29 13.66 56.58
CA ARG A 96 11.17 12.72 56.32
C ARG A 96 9.83 13.44 56.31
N GLU A 97 9.62 14.39 57.22
CA GLU A 97 8.39 15.20 57.29
C GLU A 97 8.22 16.06 56.04
N ASN A 98 9.26 16.77 55.62
CA ASN A 98 9.23 17.59 54.41
C ASN A 98 9.02 16.73 53.15
N ASN A 99 9.71 15.59 53.03
CA ASN A 99 9.49 14.68 51.89
C ASN A 99 8.06 14.13 51.85
N ARG A 100 7.46 13.85 53.01
CA ARG A 100 6.06 13.43 53.12
C ARG A 100 5.11 14.53 52.70
N ALA A 101 5.34 15.76 53.16
CA ALA A 101 4.52 16.91 52.79
C ALA A 101 4.62 17.25 51.29
N ILE A 102 5.83 17.31 50.72
CA ILE A 102 6.08 17.52 49.29
C ILE A 102 5.39 16.43 48.47
N SER A 103 5.59 15.16 48.83
CA SER A 103 4.95 14.03 48.14
C SER A 103 3.43 14.04 48.29
N GLY A 104 2.91 14.52 49.43
CA GLY A 104 1.49 14.69 49.69
C GLY A 104 0.84 15.74 48.77
N VAL A 105 1.51 16.87 48.55
CA VAL A 105 1.08 17.92 47.61
C VAL A 105 1.11 17.38 46.18
N LEU A 106 2.26 16.90 45.72
CA LEU A 106 2.44 16.45 44.33
C LEU A 106 1.56 15.24 44.00
N GLY A 107 1.39 14.32 44.96
CA GLY A 107 0.53 13.14 44.80
C GLY A 107 -0.95 13.48 44.75
N TYR A 108 -1.41 14.49 45.49
CA TYR A 108 -2.78 14.99 45.37
C TYR A 108 -2.98 15.76 44.06
N TRP A 109 -2.06 16.67 43.73
CA TRP A 109 -2.28 17.59 42.62
C TRP A 109 -2.07 16.92 41.25
N PHE A 110 -1.11 15.98 41.13
CA PHE A 110 -0.75 15.36 39.86
C PHE A 110 -0.93 13.84 39.83
N GLY A 111 -1.06 13.18 40.98
CA GLY A 111 -1.02 11.72 41.09
C GLY A 111 -2.38 11.01 41.10
N GLN A 112 -3.48 11.74 41.21
CA GLN A 112 -4.82 11.14 41.37
C GLN A 112 -5.38 10.59 40.06
N ASN A 113 -5.24 11.35 38.97
CA ASN A 113 -5.83 11.01 37.67
C ASN A 113 -4.91 11.44 36.52
N PRO A 114 -5.09 10.86 35.30
CA PRO A 114 -4.44 11.37 34.09
C PRO A 114 -4.71 12.87 33.87
N PRO A 115 -3.80 13.61 33.21
CA PRO A 115 -3.91 15.06 33.06
C PRO A 115 -5.24 15.57 32.50
N GLU A 116 -5.84 14.88 31.53
CA GLU A 116 -7.13 15.28 30.93
C GLU A 116 -8.29 15.21 31.95
N THR A 117 -8.31 14.16 32.77
CA THR A 117 -9.29 14.01 33.84
C THR A 117 -9.05 15.02 34.95
N SER A 118 -7.79 15.20 35.35
CA SER A 118 -7.38 16.20 36.36
C SER A 118 -7.70 17.63 35.91
N GLN A 119 -7.63 17.92 34.60
CA GLN A 119 -8.00 19.21 34.04
C GLN A 119 -9.45 19.57 34.35
N LYS A 120 -10.39 18.63 34.13
CA LYS A 120 -11.82 18.85 34.35
C LYS A 120 -12.23 18.72 35.82
N ALA A 121 -11.56 17.85 36.57
CA ALA A 121 -11.96 17.50 37.94
C ALA A 121 -11.28 18.33 39.03
N LEU A 122 -10.07 18.86 38.80
CA LEU A 122 -9.23 19.50 39.84
C LEU A 122 -8.63 20.84 39.40
N TRP A 123 -8.02 20.92 38.22
CA TRP A 123 -7.18 22.06 37.82
C TRP A 123 -7.93 23.23 37.19
N MET A 124 -8.90 22.96 36.32
CA MET A 124 -9.63 23.97 35.54
C MET A 124 -11.14 23.68 35.60
N ILE A 125 -11.66 23.61 36.82
CA ILE A 125 -13.08 23.30 37.06
C ILE A 125 -13.96 24.39 36.42
N ALA A 126 -14.84 23.98 35.51
CA ALA A 126 -15.73 24.89 34.79
C ALA A 126 -16.58 25.75 35.74
N SER A 127 -16.85 26.98 35.34
CA SER A 127 -17.66 27.94 36.12
C SER A 127 -19.06 27.40 36.44
N SER A 128 -19.62 26.59 35.55
CA SER A 128 -20.93 25.93 35.64
C SER A 128 -21.03 24.81 36.71
N SER A 129 -19.92 24.22 37.16
CA SER A 129 -19.92 23.11 38.13
C SER A 129 -19.72 23.61 39.56
N VAL A 130 -20.60 24.50 40.03
CA VAL A 130 -20.47 25.21 41.32
C VAL A 130 -20.36 24.26 42.51
N GLU A 131 -21.18 23.21 42.55
CA GLU A 131 -21.21 22.24 43.65
C GLU A 131 -19.94 21.39 43.74
N HIS A 132 -19.46 20.90 42.59
CA HIS A 132 -18.19 20.18 42.49
C HIS A 132 -17.00 21.07 42.90
N ARG A 133 -16.99 22.33 42.46
CA ARG A 133 -15.96 23.30 42.85
C ARG A 133 -15.95 23.57 44.35
N LYS A 134 -17.12 23.74 44.99
CA LYS A 134 -17.24 23.91 46.45
C LYS A 134 -16.68 22.71 47.21
N LYS A 135 -16.97 21.49 46.74
CA LYS A 135 -16.45 20.26 47.34
C LYS A 135 -14.92 20.20 47.30
N ILE A 136 -14.33 20.53 46.15
CA ILE A 136 -12.87 20.57 45.99
C ILE A 136 -12.24 21.71 46.80
N ASP A 137 -12.84 22.90 46.81
CA ASP A 137 -12.37 24.03 47.62
C ASP A 137 -12.31 23.65 49.12
N ALA A 138 -13.33 22.97 49.64
CA ALA A 138 -13.35 22.45 51.02
C ALA A 138 -12.30 21.36 51.29
N GLU A 139 -12.12 20.43 50.35
CA GLU A 139 -11.12 19.37 50.46
C GLU A 139 -9.69 19.93 50.46
N VAL A 140 -9.40 20.88 49.57
CA VAL A 140 -8.09 21.55 49.49
C VAL A 140 -7.81 22.37 50.74
N ALA A 141 -8.80 23.10 51.25
CA ALA A 141 -8.68 23.85 52.51
C ALA A 141 -8.35 22.91 53.68
N ALA A 142 -9.15 21.85 53.87
CA ALA A 142 -8.95 20.88 54.94
C ALA A 142 -7.56 20.21 54.91
N ARG A 143 -7.00 20.01 53.71
CA ARG A 143 -5.75 19.27 53.54
C ARG A 143 -4.49 20.13 53.52
N PHE A 144 -4.56 21.37 53.02
CA PHE A 144 -3.36 22.18 52.72
C PHE A 144 -3.33 23.55 53.38
N GLU A 145 -4.38 24.00 54.07
CA GLU A 145 -4.39 25.32 54.71
C GLU A 145 -3.26 25.49 55.75
N GLY A 146 -3.04 24.48 56.60
CA GLY A 146 -1.94 24.53 57.58
C GLY A 146 -0.56 24.61 56.91
N LEU A 147 -0.35 23.87 55.83
CA LEU A 147 0.90 23.91 55.06
C LEU A 147 1.07 25.26 54.34
N LEU A 148 -0.01 25.82 53.81
CA LEU A 148 -0.02 27.12 53.16
C LEU A 148 0.39 28.22 54.16
N LEU A 149 -0.14 28.21 55.39
CA LEU A 149 0.23 29.18 56.43
C LEU A 149 1.72 29.13 56.79
N GLU A 150 2.32 27.94 56.81
CA GLU A 150 3.76 27.78 57.03
C GLU A 150 4.59 28.31 55.86
N LEU A 151 4.18 28.05 54.61
CA LEU A 151 4.88 28.51 53.42
C LEU A 151 4.70 30.02 53.16
N ALA A 152 3.52 30.56 53.45
CA ALA A 152 3.14 31.95 53.20
C ALA A 152 3.99 32.98 53.98
N ARG A 153 4.72 32.55 55.00
CA ARG A 153 5.68 33.37 55.75
C ARG A 153 6.94 33.72 54.94
N GLY A 154 7.19 33.05 53.81
CA GLY A 154 8.29 33.38 52.89
C GLY A 154 9.68 33.32 53.54
N ARG A 155 10.54 34.30 53.25
CA ARG A 155 11.86 34.44 53.87
C ARG A 155 11.72 34.66 55.38
N GLY A 156 12.35 33.81 56.20
CA GLY A 156 12.11 33.69 57.63
C GLY A 156 11.21 32.51 58.02
N SER A 157 10.58 31.84 57.06
CA SER A 157 9.95 30.54 57.28
C SER A 157 10.93 29.40 57.09
N ARG A 158 11.10 28.61 58.14
CA ARG A 158 11.91 27.38 58.09
C ARG A 158 11.47 26.44 56.96
N ARG A 159 10.16 26.33 56.69
CA ARG A 159 9.64 25.39 55.68
C ARG A 159 9.85 25.88 54.26
N TRP A 160 9.57 27.16 53.98
CA TRP A 160 9.78 27.70 52.64
C TRP A 160 11.27 27.71 52.28
N GLU A 161 12.14 28.11 53.20
CA GLU A 161 13.60 28.10 52.96
C GLU A 161 14.13 26.69 52.69
N GLN A 162 13.67 25.70 53.45
CA GLN A 162 14.03 24.30 53.23
C GLN A 162 13.59 23.80 51.85
N TRP A 163 12.38 24.13 51.39
CA TRP A 163 11.86 23.62 50.11
C TRP A 163 12.40 24.40 48.90
N CYS A 164 12.61 25.70 49.06
CA CYS A 164 12.82 26.62 47.95
C CYS A 164 14.27 27.07 47.79
N LEU A 165 14.99 27.33 48.89
CA LEU A 165 16.43 27.64 48.81
C LEU A 165 17.27 26.37 48.79
N ASP A 166 16.82 25.33 49.51
CA ASP A 166 17.36 23.97 49.51
C ASP A 166 18.90 23.92 49.38
N PRO A 167 19.64 24.53 50.33
CA PRO A 167 21.10 24.69 50.22
C PRO A 167 21.85 23.36 50.13
N GLU A 168 21.26 22.30 50.71
CA GLU A 168 21.78 20.93 50.69
C GLU A 168 21.27 20.10 49.50
N LYS A 169 20.45 20.68 48.60
CA LYS A 169 19.85 20.04 47.41
C LYS A 169 19.08 18.75 47.73
N ILE A 170 18.42 18.70 48.87
CA ILE A 170 17.71 17.53 49.40
C ILE A 170 16.39 17.31 48.65
N TYR A 171 15.67 18.39 48.33
CA TYR A 171 14.30 18.33 47.81
C TYR A 171 14.20 18.65 46.32
N GLY A 172 15.21 19.37 45.78
CA GLY A 172 15.37 19.67 44.36
C GLY A 172 14.17 20.39 43.73
N ALA A 173 13.92 20.12 42.45
CA ALA A 173 12.80 20.73 41.72
C ALA A 173 11.44 20.41 42.35
N ARG A 174 11.29 19.25 43.00
CA ARG A 174 10.03 18.78 43.60
C ARG A 174 9.58 19.68 44.76
N GLY A 175 10.51 20.10 45.62
CA GLY A 175 10.21 21.01 46.74
C GLY A 175 9.67 22.35 46.24
N LYS A 176 10.39 22.96 45.30
CA LYS A 176 10.01 24.23 44.66
C LYS A 176 8.67 24.14 43.91
N ILE A 177 8.42 23.08 43.15
CA ILE A 177 7.14 22.88 42.44
C ILE A 177 5.99 22.68 43.43
N ALA A 178 6.19 21.91 44.51
CA ALA A 178 5.17 21.75 45.54
C ALA A 178 4.84 23.07 46.23
N ALA A 179 5.85 23.89 46.53
CA ALA A 179 5.66 25.23 47.05
C ALA A 179 4.89 26.13 46.07
N VAL A 180 5.22 26.13 44.77
CA VAL A 180 4.46 26.86 43.73
C VAL A 180 3.00 26.43 43.72
N VAL A 181 2.70 25.13 43.69
CA VAL A 181 1.32 24.62 43.68
C VAL A 181 0.54 25.09 44.92
N VAL A 182 1.15 25.03 46.11
CA VAL A 182 0.47 25.46 47.33
C VAL A 182 0.23 26.97 47.35
N LEU A 183 1.26 27.77 47.03
CA LEU A 183 1.21 29.23 47.08
C LEU A 183 0.33 29.83 45.98
N ASP A 184 0.29 29.24 44.78
CA ASP A 184 -0.43 29.78 43.63
C ASP A 184 -1.83 29.15 43.43
N GLN A 185 -1.93 27.82 43.49
CA GLN A 185 -3.18 27.12 43.17
C GLN A 185 -4.01 26.84 44.43
N CYS A 186 -3.42 26.17 45.44
CA CYS A 186 -4.16 25.81 46.65
C CYS A 186 -4.65 27.06 47.41
N SER A 187 -3.86 28.14 47.46
CA SER A 187 -4.25 29.42 48.05
C SER A 187 -5.58 29.94 47.52
N ARG A 188 -5.81 29.87 46.20
CA ARG A 188 -7.05 30.30 45.56
C ARG A 188 -8.25 29.44 45.99
N HIS A 189 -8.06 28.13 46.12
CA HIS A 189 -9.09 27.23 46.63
C HIS A 189 -9.44 27.54 48.10
N VAL A 190 -8.42 27.73 48.95
CA VAL A 190 -8.62 28.03 50.37
C VAL A 190 -9.30 29.39 50.58
N LEU A 191 -8.87 30.43 49.87
CA LEU A 191 -9.51 31.75 49.96
C LEU A 191 -10.95 31.74 49.43
N ARG A 192 -11.24 30.98 48.34
CA ARG A 192 -12.62 30.81 47.86
C ARG A 192 -13.51 30.06 48.86
N HIS A 193 -12.97 29.05 49.53
CA HIS A 193 -13.70 28.34 50.58
C HIS A 193 -14.11 29.28 51.72
N HIS A 194 -13.17 30.09 52.21
CA HIS A 194 -13.43 31.06 53.29
C HIS A 194 -14.35 32.20 52.88
N ASN A 195 -14.26 32.68 51.63
CA ASN A 195 -15.14 33.74 51.12
C ASN A 195 -16.54 33.25 50.71
N GLY A 196 -16.71 31.95 50.46
CA GLY A 196 -17.97 31.33 50.00
C GLY A 196 -18.84 30.74 51.11
N GLY A 197 -18.34 30.65 52.35
CA GLY A 197 -19.09 30.25 53.54
C GLY A 197 -19.85 31.44 54.11
N GLY A 198 -21.18 31.36 54.16
CA GLY A 198 -22.03 32.41 54.73
C GLY A 198 -21.60 32.79 56.15
N ALA A 199 -21.61 34.10 56.42
CA ALA A 199 -21.30 34.77 57.67
C ALA A 199 -21.42 33.89 58.94
N GLY A 200 -20.27 33.54 59.53
CA GLY A 200 -20.19 32.79 60.78
C GLY A 200 -18.76 32.46 61.20
N SER A 201 -18.11 33.41 61.88
CA SER A 201 -16.90 33.29 62.72
C SER A 201 -15.61 32.68 62.13
N GLY A 202 -14.61 33.56 61.90
CA GLY A 202 -13.21 33.21 61.70
C GLY A 202 -12.64 33.85 60.43
N GLY A 203 -12.17 35.10 60.51
CA GLY A 203 -11.45 35.70 59.38
C GLY A 203 -10.25 34.85 59.00
N SER A 204 -10.10 34.53 57.71
CA SER A 204 -8.93 33.81 57.21
C SER A 204 -7.65 34.51 57.68
N HIS A 205 -6.80 33.81 58.42
CA HIS A 205 -5.47 34.29 58.82
C HIS A 205 -4.44 34.27 57.67
N LEU A 206 -4.87 33.97 56.44
CA LEU A 206 -4.00 33.96 55.26
C LEU A 206 -3.70 35.38 54.76
N PRO A 207 -2.48 35.62 54.25
CA PRO A 207 -2.16 36.84 53.51
C PRO A 207 -3.07 37.03 52.28
N PRO A 208 -3.20 38.28 51.78
CA PRO A 208 -3.86 38.55 50.52
C PRO A 208 -3.27 37.72 49.36
N GLN A 209 -4.11 37.34 48.40
CA GLN A 209 -3.69 36.53 47.24
C GLN A 209 -2.50 37.17 46.50
N GLU A 210 -2.44 38.50 46.39
CA GLU A 210 -1.35 39.22 45.73
C GLU A 210 0.02 38.97 46.41
N SER A 211 0.06 38.89 47.73
CA SER A 211 1.28 38.57 48.47
C SER A 211 1.72 37.12 48.24
N LEU A 212 0.76 36.19 48.13
CA LEU A 212 1.03 34.79 47.82
C LEU A 212 1.49 34.60 46.37
N ASP A 213 0.91 35.34 45.43
CA ASP A 213 1.29 35.35 44.01
C ASP A 213 2.73 35.86 43.83
N THR A 214 3.11 36.89 44.58
CA THR A 214 4.49 37.42 44.59
C THR A 214 5.49 36.37 45.08
N LEU A 215 5.17 35.67 46.17
CA LEU A 215 6.02 34.61 46.72
C LEU A 215 6.07 33.37 45.81
N ALA A 216 4.95 33.03 45.15
CA ALA A 216 4.90 31.97 44.16
C ALA A 216 5.78 32.29 42.94
N LEU A 217 5.78 33.54 42.47
CA LEU A 217 6.64 34.01 41.39
C LEU A 217 8.12 33.98 41.79
N GLU A 218 8.48 34.40 43.00
CA GLU A 218 9.86 34.25 43.51
C GLU A 218 10.28 32.77 43.51
N THR A 219 9.40 31.89 43.96
CA THR A 219 9.66 30.44 44.00
C THR A 219 9.82 29.86 42.59
N ALA A 220 9.02 30.30 41.62
CA ALA A 220 9.12 29.88 40.22
C ALA A 220 10.45 30.33 39.58
N ARG A 221 10.90 31.56 39.87
CA ARG A 221 12.22 32.07 39.43
C ARG A 221 13.38 31.26 40.01
N LEU A 222 13.29 30.86 41.29
CA LEU A 222 14.28 29.97 41.91
C LEU A 222 14.31 28.59 41.25
N LEU A 223 13.15 28.06 40.85
CA LEU A 223 13.05 26.79 40.13
C LEU A 223 13.73 26.86 38.75
N GLU A 224 13.46 27.90 37.98
CA GLU A 224 14.11 28.07 36.67
C GLU A 224 15.61 28.28 36.82
N ARG A 225 16.06 29.09 37.78
CA ARG A 225 17.49 29.32 38.03
C ARG A 225 18.23 28.03 38.40
N ASP A 226 17.67 27.24 39.33
CA ASP A 226 18.38 26.10 39.92
C ASP A 226 18.22 24.81 39.10
N HIS A 227 17.13 24.67 38.33
CA HIS A 227 16.74 23.43 37.66
C HIS A 227 16.41 23.61 36.16
N LEU A 228 16.95 24.64 35.50
CA LEU A 228 16.72 24.90 34.07
C LEU A 228 16.98 23.67 33.18
N SER A 229 18.06 22.93 33.45
CA SER A 229 18.43 21.75 32.69
C SER A 229 17.38 20.63 32.82
N GLU A 230 16.87 20.39 34.03
CA GLU A 230 15.84 19.38 34.32
C GLU A 230 14.50 19.73 33.64
N LEU A 231 14.18 21.02 33.57
CA LEU A 231 13.01 21.53 32.86
C LEU A 231 13.15 21.37 31.34
N ARG A 232 14.34 21.63 30.78
CA ARG A 232 14.61 21.54 29.33
C ARG A 232 14.76 20.12 28.79
N CYS A 233 15.23 19.18 29.61
CA CYS A 233 15.40 17.78 29.19
C CYS A 233 14.18 16.90 29.48
N GLY A 234 13.12 17.45 30.06
CA GLY A 234 11.88 16.72 30.36
C GLY A 234 11.99 15.77 31.56
N MET A 235 12.97 15.98 32.45
CA MET A 235 13.06 15.24 33.72
C MET A 235 11.92 15.61 34.67
N VAL A 236 11.41 16.84 34.57
CA VAL A 236 10.19 17.26 35.24
C VAL A 236 8.98 16.91 34.36
N PRO A 237 7.95 16.18 34.88
CA PRO A 237 6.76 15.84 34.10
C PRO A 237 6.04 17.07 33.53
N LEU A 238 5.48 16.94 32.33
CA LEU A 238 4.82 18.04 31.61
C LEU A 238 3.78 18.81 32.45
N PRO A 239 2.84 18.16 33.16
CA PRO A 239 1.89 18.89 34.01
C PRO A 239 2.59 19.74 35.07
N MET A 240 3.65 19.23 35.72
CA MET A 240 4.38 20.00 36.72
C MET A 240 5.08 21.23 36.13
N ARG A 241 5.59 21.13 34.89
CA ARG A 241 6.20 22.26 34.17
C ARG A 241 5.16 23.34 33.82
N VAL A 242 3.98 22.95 33.37
CA VAL A 242 2.86 23.88 33.12
C VAL A 242 2.49 24.64 34.41
N PHE A 243 2.36 23.93 35.53
CA PHE A 243 2.03 24.56 36.81
C PHE A 243 3.15 25.41 37.40
N ALA A 244 4.42 25.11 37.09
CA ALA A 244 5.54 25.98 37.42
C ALA A 244 5.49 27.34 36.71
N LEU A 245 4.79 27.44 35.57
CA LEU A 245 4.60 28.68 34.82
C LEU A 245 3.35 29.49 35.23
N MET A 246 2.44 28.92 36.01
CA MET A 246 1.22 29.62 36.44
C MET A 246 1.49 30.94 37.19
N PRO A 247 2.51 31.05 38.08
CA PRO A 247 2.84 32.32 38.72
C PRO A 247 3.25 33.42 37.72
N TYR A 248 3.95 33.08 36.64
CA TYR A 248 4.30 34.04 35.58
C TYR A 248 3.06 34.57 34.86
N ARG A 249 2.07 33.71 34.62
CA ARG A 249 0.79 34.13 34.05
C ARG A 249 -0.02 35.02 35.00
N HIS A 250 0.03 34.76 36.31
CA HIS A 250 -0.74 35.51 37.31
C HIS A 250 -0.08 36.82 37.77
N ALA A 251 1.23 36.98 37.55
CA ALA A 251 1.98 38.19 37.91
C ALA A 251 1.51 39.48 37.19
N GLY A 252 0.75 39.34 36.10
CA GLY A 252 0.03 40.46 35.47
C GLY A 252 0.90 41.46 34.69
N THR A 253 2.18 41.17 34.44
CA THR A 253 3.06 42.01 33.60
C THR A 253 3.25 41.40 32.21
N MET A 254 3.36 42.24 31.17
CA MET A 254 3.55 41.80 29.79
C MET A 254 4.78 40.90 29.65
N GLU A 255 5.91 41.28 30.25
CA GLU A 255 7.16 40.50 30.26
C GLU A 255 6.97 39.10 30.86
N SER A 256 6.20 38.98 31.96
CA SER A 256 5.96 37.68 32.60
C SER A 256 5.09 36.74 31.75
N VAL A 257 4.12 37.30 31.02
CA VAL A 257 3.24 36.54 30.12
C VAL A 257 3.99 36.13 28.86
N GLU A 258 4.81 37.01 28.29
CA GLU A 258 5.68 36.70 27.14
C GLU A 258 6.68 35.58 27.48
N HIS A 259 7.29 35.64 28.67
CA HIS A 259 8.15 34.57 29.18
C HIS A 259 7.42 33.24 29.31
N ALA A 260 6.22 33.24 29.89
CA ALA A 260 5.40 32.04 30.00
C ALA A 260 5.03 31.45 28.62
N MET A 261 4.72 32.30 27.64
CA MET A 261 4.44 31.86 26.26
C MET A 261 5.67 31.22 25.60
N ALA A 262 6.83 31.87 25.67
CA ALA A 262 8.07 31.34 25.11
C ALA A 262 8.44 29.98 25.74
N ALA A 263 8.27 29.85 27.06
CA ALA A 263 8.47 28.59 27.76
C ALA A 263 7.48 27.50 27.31
N VAL A 264 6.21 27.84 27.03
CA VAL A 264 5.21 26.90 26.50
C VAL A 264 5.58 26.39 25.11
N GLU A 265 6.10 27.24 24.23
CA GLU A 265 6.60 26.82 22.91
C GLU A 265 7.79 25.85 23.04
N GLU A 266 8.75 26.16 23.90
CA GLU A 266 9.89 25.27 24.17
C GLU A 266 9.43 23.91 24.75
N MET A 267 8.37 23.91 25.58
CA MET A 267 7.75 22.67 26.06
C MET A 267 7.09 21.86 24.94
N ALA A 268 6.40 22.52 24.02
CA ALA A 268 5.72 21.87 22.89
C ALA A 268 6.71 21.20 21.93
N ASP A 269 7.83 21.88 21.64
CA ASP A 269 8.91 21.33 20.82
C ASP A 269 9.54 20.08 21.45
N LEU A 270 9.81 20.12 22.76
CA LEU A 270 10.34 18.96 23.48
C LEU A 270 9.36 17.78 23.47
N GLU A 271 8.06 18.03 23.63
CA GLU A 271 7.04 16.98 23.60
C GLU A 271 6.93 16.36 22.20
N GLN A 272 7.06 17.17 21.14
CA GLN A 272 7.11 16.67 19.77
C GLN A 272 8.32 15.74 19.56
N GLN A 273 9.49 16.13 20.07
CA GLN A 273 10.72 15.32 19.99
C GLN A 273 10.58 13.99 20.77
N ASN A 274 10.02 14.04 21.98
CA ASN A 274 9.72 12.86 22.80
C ASN A 274 8.72 11.94 22.10
N GLY A 275 7.64 12.49 21.54
CA GLY A 275 6.65 11.76 20.75
C GLY A 275 7.25 11.09 19.51
N ALA A 276 8.18 11.75 18.82
CA ALA A 276 8.92 11.17 17.70
C ALA A 276 9.84 10.01 18.15
N MET A 277 10.50 10.12 19.30
CA MET A 277 11.30 9.06 19.90
C MET A 277 10.44 7.83 20.26
N VAL A 278 9.32 8.03 20.96
CA VAL A 278 8.35 6.97 21.28
C VAL A 278 7.79 6.36 19.99
N GLY A 279 7.52 7.16 18.97
CA GLY A 279 7.08 6.70 17.66
C GLY A 279 8.09 5.77 16.98
N ARG A 280 9.39 6.13 17.00
CA ARG A 280 10.49 5.30 16.49
C ARG A 280 10.62 4.00 17.28
N PHE A 281 10.57 4.08 18.60
CA PHE A 281 10.63 2.90 19.46
C PHE A 281 9.44 1.96 19.22
N ARG A 282 8.21 2.47 19.20
CA ARG A 282 7.00 1.70 18.87
C ARG A 282 7.13 0.99 17.53
N LYS A 283 7.66 1.65 16.50
CA LYS A 283 7.89 1.05 15.18
C LYS A 283 8.92 -0.08 15.25
N ALA A 284 10.02 0.10 15.98
CA ALA A 284 11.05 -0.93 16.18
C ALA A 284 10.53 -2.11 17.02
N THR A 285 9.80 -1.83 18.09
CA THR A 285 9.18 -2.82 18.98
C THR A 285 8.11 -3.62 18.25
N ASN A 286 7.24 -2.99 17.46
CA ASN A 286 6.25 -3.72 16.66
C ASN A 286 6.90 -4.61 15.59
N ARG A 287 8.01 -4.16 14.98
CA ARG A 287 8.82 -5.01 14.09
C ARG A 287 9.40 -6.21 14.85
N ARG A 288 9.95 -5.98 16.05
CA ARG A 288 10.51 -7.07 16.87
C ARG A 288 9.43 -8.01 17.38
N LEU A 289 8.28 -7.50 17.78
CA LEU A 289 7.13 -8.29 18.20
C LEU A 289 6.61 -9.15 17.05
N ALA A 290 6.53 -8.60 15.83
CA ALA A 290 6.18 -9.37 14.65
C ALA A 290 7.19 -10.49 14.39
N VAL A 291 8.49 -10.21 14.49
CA VAL A 291 9.55 -11.23 14.35
C VAL A 291 9.49 -12.28 15.47
N LEU A 292 9.25 -11.91 16.72
CA LEU A 292 9.16 -12.84 17.85
C LEU A 292 7.89 -13.69 17.82
N GLN A 293 6.78 -13.09 17.42
CA GLN A 293 5.53 -13.82 17.18
C GLN A 293 5.71 -14.79 16.03
N ASP A 294 6.46 -14.42 14.99
CA ASP A 294 6.82 -15.30 13.88
C ASP A 294 7.78 -16.43 14.32
N GLU A 295 8.81 -16.13 15.11
CA GLU A 295 9.72 -17.12 15.70
C GLU A 295 8.98 -18.12 16.60
N ARG A 296 8.06 -17.65 17.46
CA ARG A 296 7.21 -18.53 18.30
C ARG A 296 6.25 -19.38 17.48
N ARG A 297 5.74 -18.87 16.36
CA ARG A 297 4.91 -19.64 15.40
C ARG A 297 5.74 -20.72 14.69
N ARG A 298 7.03 -20.47 14.42
CA ARG A 298 7.96 -21.45 13.82
C ARG A 298 8.36 -22.59 14.77
N THR A 299 8.41 -22.35 16.09
CA THR A 299 8.86 -23.37 17.07
C THR A 299 7.74 -24.19 17.69
N GLY A 300 6.47 -23.92 17.38
CA GLY A 300 5.32 -24.68 17.90
C GLY A 300 5.06 -24.56 19.42
N THR A 301 5.88 -23.83 20.16
CA THR A 301 5.84 -23.70 21.63
C THR A 301 4.82 -22.66 22.13
N GLY A 302 3.72 -22.48 21.40
CA GLY A 302 2.68 -21.50 21.70
C GLY A 302 1.39 -22.08 22.31
N GLY A 303 1.41 -23.33 22.76
CA GLY A 303 0.23 -24.02 23.29
C GLY A 303 0.57 -24.92 24.48
N GLU A 304 1.10 -24.36 25.57
CA GLU A 304 1.06 -25.03 26.87
C GLU A 304 0.47 -24.08 27.91
N GLY A 305 -0.81 -24.31 28.18
CA GLY A 305 -1.61 -23.58 29.15
C GLY A 305 -3.01 -24.17 29.17
N THR A 306 -3.15 -25.28 29.92
CA THR A 306 -4.38 -26.02 30.24
C THR A 306 -5.04 -26.82 29.11
N ALA A 307 -4.46 -27.99 28.80
CA ALA A 307 -5.20 -29.13 28.28
C ALA A 307 -5.08 -30.29 29.29
N GLY A 308 -6.14 -30.52 30.07
CA GLY A 308 -6.45 -31.86 30.58
C GLY A 308 -7.05 -32.63 29.42
N GLY A 309 -6.41 -33.74 29.03
CA GLY A 309 -6.62 -34.39 27.74
C GLY A 309 -7.96 -35.08 27.58
N VAL A 310 -8.38 -35.22 26.31
CA VAL A 310 -8.87 -36.44 25.65
C VAL A 310 -8.78 -36.22 24.13
N ASP A 311 -8.15 -37.17 23.43
CA ASP A 311 -8.21 -37.57 22.02
C ASP A 311 -8.37 -36.54 20.87
N GLY A 312 -7.29 -36.42 20.09
CA GLY A 312 -7.29 -36.55 18.62
C GLY A 312 -8.32 -35.78 17.78
N LYS A 313 -8.12 -34.48 17.55
CA LYS A 313 -8.49 -33.79 16.30
C LYS A 313 -7.70 -32.48 16.14
N ALA A 314 -6.97 -32.37 15.03
CA ALA A 314 -6.24 -31.16 14.66
C ALA A 314 -7.23 -30.05 14.28
N GLY A 315 -7.23 -28.97 15.06
CA GLY A 315 -8.02 -27.75 14.81
C GLY A 315 -8.10 -26.93 16.08
N SER A 316 -7.20 -25.96 16.24
CA SER A 316 -7.39 -24.86 17.19
C SER A 316 -8.61 -24.04 16.72
N SER A 317 -9.83 -24.45 17.10
CA SER A 317 -11.06 -23.81 16.60
C SER A 317 -11.26 -22.47 17.29
N PHE A 318 -11.07 -21.38 16.55
CA PHE A 318 -11.61 -20.08 16.95
C PHE A 318 -13.14 -20.18 16.98
N SER A 319 -13.77 -19.70 18.06
CA SER A 319 -15.23 -19.62 18.13
C SER A 319 -15.75 -18.48 17.25
N ASP A 320 -17.04 -18.53 16.88
CA ASP A 320 -17.68 -17.47 16.10
C ASP A 320 -17.58 -16.11 16.84
N ASP A 321 -17.60 -16.09 18.17
CA ASP A 321 -17.40 -14.89 19.01
C ASP A 321 -16.01 -14.25 18.85
N ALA A 322 -15.00 -15.06 18.53
CA ALA A 322 -13.65 -14.57 18.33
C ALA A 322 -13.53 -13.77 17.02
N ILE A 323 -14.32 -14.12 16.00
CA ILE A 323 -14.18 -13.59 14.63
C ILE A 323 -15.24 -12.56 14.23
N LEU A 324 -16.47 -12.64 14.76
CA LEU A 324 -17.57 -11.74 14.41
C LEU A 324 -17.57 -10.45 15.24
N GLU A 325 -17.89 -9.33 14.59
CA GLU A 325 -18.25 -8.08 15.26
C GLU A 325 -19.76 -8.03 15.54
N VAL A 326 -20.56 -8.50 14.57
CA VAL A 326 -22.02 -8.57 14.67
C VAL A 326 -22.48 -9.98 14.33
N PHE A 327 -23.41 -10.47 15.15
CA PHE A 327 -24.00 -11.79 15.03
C PHE A 327 -25.28 -11.77 14.21
N PRO A 328 -25.61 -12.88 13.54
CA PRO A 328 -26.86 -12.97 12.80
C PRO A 328 -28.06 -13.01 13.76
N PHE A 329 -29.17 -12.43 13.34
CA PHE A 329 -30.48 -12.61 13.99
C PHE A 329 -31.58 -12.68 12.93
N GLU A 330 -32.71 -13.29 13.25
CA GLU A 330 -33.85 -13.33 12.32
C GLU A 330 -34.54 -11.96 12.29
N ALA A 331 -34.50 -11.32 11.12
CA ALA A 331 -35.11 -10.02 10.89
C ALA A 331 -36.30 -10.12 9.93
N ASP A 332 -37.28 -9.23 10.11
CA ASP A 332 -38.32 -9.04 9.11
C ASP A 332 -37.73 -8.38 7.85
N MET A 333 -37.82 -9.09 6.72
CA MET A 333 -37.32 -8.66 5.42
C MET A 333 -38.37 -7.90 4.59
N GLU A 334 -39.61 -7.75 5.08
CA GLU A 334 -40.65 -6.96 4.41
C GLU A 334 -40.22 -5.52 4.08
N PRO A 335 -39.56 -4.75 4.99
CA PRO A 335 -39.12 -3.39 4.69
C PRO A 335 -37.83 -3.31 3.87
N ALA A 336 -37.14 -4.43 3.60
CA ALA A 336 -35.84 -4.43 2.92
C ALA A 336 -35.84 -3.72 1.55
N PRO A 337 -36.85 -3.88 0.66
CA PRO A 337 -36.88 -3.20 -0.64
C PRO A 337 -36.96 -1.66 -0.56
N ARG A 338 -37.38 -1.10 0.59
CA ARG A 338 -37.41 0.36 0.80
C ARG A 338 -36.06 0.89 1.27
N HIS A 339 -35.15 0.02 1.71
CA HIS A 339 -33.84 0.43 2.20
C HIS A 339 -32.94 0.88 1.03
N PRO A 340 -32.20 2.01 1.15
CA PRO A 340 -31.35 2.54 0.07
C PRO A 340 -30.37 1.52 -0.53
N VAL A 341 -29.73 0.68 0.29
CA VAL A 341 -28.81 -0.38 -0.17
C VAL A 341 -29.49 -1.41 -1.06
N HIS A 342 -30.67 -1.91 -0.66
CA HIS A 342 -31.41 -2.91 -1.44
C HIS A 342 -31.85 -2.34 -2.77
N LYS A 343 -32.47 -1.15 -2.74
CA LYS A 343 -32.88 -0.42 -3.93
C LYS A 343 -31.71 -0.18 -4.89
N THR A 344 -30.57 0.30 -4.38
CA THR A 344 -29.37 0.57 -5.20
C THR A 344 -28.86 -0.69 -5.88
N ILE A 345 -28.84 -1.83 -5.20
CA ILE A 345 -28.43 -3.11 -5.82
C ILE A 345 -29.45 -3.54 -6.88
N ALA A 346 -30.76 -3.47 -6.60
CA ALA A 346 -31.80 -3.82 -7.55
C ALA A 346 -31.78 -2.94 -8.81
N ASP A 347 -31.65 -1.61 -8.63
CA ASP A 347 -31.53 -0.64 -9.72
C ASP A 347 -30.25 -0.93 -10.53
N PHE A 348 -29.13 -1.22 -9.87
CA PHE A 348 -27.90 -1.60 -10.55
C PHE A 348 -28.09 -2.87 -11.39
N LEU A 349 -28.71 -3.92 -10.86
CA LEU A 349 -29.02 -5.13 -11.64
C LEU A 349 -29.87 -4.82 -12.88
N ALA A 350 -30.88 -3.96 -12.73
CA ALA A 350 -31.71 -3.54 -13.85
C ALA A 350 -30.92 -2.80 -14.94
N THR A 351 -29.94 -1.95 -14.58
CA THR A 351 -29.04 -1.32 -15.57
C THR A 351 -28.16 -2.33 -16.32
N GLN A 352 -27.93 -3.51 -15.74
CA GLN A 352 -27.18 -4.60 -16.39
C GLN A 352 -28.11 -5.56 -17.17
N GLY A 353 -29.40 -5.24 -17.31
CA GLY A 353 -30.39 -6.06 -18.01
C GLY A 353 -30.93 -7.24 -17.20
N ILE A 354 -30.67 -7.28 -15.89
CA ILE A 354 -31.14 -8.34 -14.97
C ILE A 354 -32.38 -7.82 -14.26
N HIS A 355 -33.55 -8.33 -14.63
CA HIS A 355 -34.86 -7.86 -14.18
C HIS A 355 -35.63 -8.96 -13.43
N PRO A 356 -36.53 -8.61 -12.50
CA PRO A 356 -37.40 -9.61 -11.89
C PRO A 356 -38.34 -10.21 -12.94
N ARG A 357 -38.68 -11.48 -12.81
CA ARG A 357 -39.76 -12.10 -13.59
C ARG A 357 -41.07 -11.38 -13.29
N ALA A 358 -41.83 -11.08 -14.34
CA ALA A 358 -43.16 -10.49 -14.17
C ALA A 358 -44.04 -11.42 -13.32
N PRO A 359 -44.81 -10.90 -12.35
CA PRO A 359 -45.79 -11.72 -11.65
C PRO A 359 -46.79 -12.25 -12.68
N GLY A 360 -46.89 -13.58 -12.77
CA GLY A 360 -47.63 -14.23 -13.86
C GLY A 360 -49.08 -13.77 -13.94
N ARG A 361 -49.49 -13.28 -15.12
CA ARG A 361 -50.87 -13.48 -15.58
C ARG A 361 -51.03 -14.99 -15.76
N ALA A 362 -51.73 -15.64 -14.84
CA ALA A 362 -52.24 -16.98 -15.06
C ALA A 362 -53.23 -16.91 -16.24
N GLY A 363 -52.91 -17.60 -17.35
CA GLY A 363 -53.78 -17.74 -18.52
C GLY A 363 -53.39 -16.83 -19.69
N GLY A 364 -52.53 -17.34 -20.57
CA GLY A 364 -52.20 -16.71 -21.83
C GLY A 364 -51.15 -17.53 -22.58
N SER A 365 -51.61 -18.48 -23.39
CA SER A 365 -50.81 -19.31 -24.28
C SER A 365 -50.08 -18.45 -25.32
N ASN A 366 -48.87 -18.03 -25.00
CA ASN A 366 -47.77 -17.84 -25.93
C ASN A 366 -46.49 -18.04 -25.12
N ALA A 367 -46.11 -19.31 -24.97
CA ALA A 367 -44.84 -19.72 -24.39
C ALA A 367 -43.72 -19.27 -25.33
N SER A 368 -43.31 -18.00 -25.19
CA SER A 368 -42.00 -17.55 -25.68
C SER A 368 -40.94 -18.36 -24.92
N GLU A 369 -39.98 -18.90 -25.68
CA GLU A 369 -38.84 -19.73 -25.29
C GLU A 369 -38.26 -19.48 -23.88
N PRO A 370 -37.70 -20.53 -23.22
CA PRO A 370 -37.05 -20.40 -21.93
C PRO A 370 -35.90 -19.38 -22.02
N ARG A 371 -36.09 -18.19 -21.42
CA ARG A 371 -34.99 -17.23 -21.27
C ARG A 371 -33.87 -17.91 -20.48
N ALA A 372 -32.68 -18.01 -21.08
CA ALA A 372 -31.48 -18.46 -20.38
C ALA A 372 -31.32 -17.66 -19.07
N GLY A 373 -30.92 -18.32 -17.98
CA GLY A 373 -30.71 -17.66 -16.68
C GLY A 373 -29.63 -16.58 -16.75
N ASP A 374 -29.65 -15.65 -15.79
CA ASP A 374 -28.57 -14.67 -15.60
C ASP A 374 -27.65 -15.16 -14.47
N ALA A 375 -26.38 -14.77 -14.46
CA ALA A 375 -25.43 -15.18 -13.42
C ALA A 375 -24.56 -14.05 -12.89
N ILE A 376 -24.29 -14.09 -11.59
CA ILE A 376 -23.43 -13.15 -10.87
C ILE A 376 -22.47 -13.91 -9.95
N VAL A 377 -21.24 -13.41 -9.88
CA VAL A 377 -20.23 -13.85 -8.92
C VAL A 377 -20.04 -12.75 -7.87
N VAL A 378 -20.02 -13.09 -6.58
CA VAL A 378 -19.79 -12.15 -5.47
C VAL A 378 -18.42 -12.43 -4.88
N SER A 379 -17.57 -11.42 -4.74
CA SER A 379 -16.36 -11.55 -3.93
C SER A 379 -16.71 -11.40 -2.45
N LEU A 380 -16.69 -12.50 -1.73
CA LEU A 380 -17.15 -12.57 -0.35
C LEU A 380 -15.94 -12.58 0.60
N SER A 381 -15.58 -11.42 1.14
CA SER A 381 -14.46 -11.30 2.08
C SER A 381 -14.85 -11.58 3.53
N GLY A 382 -16.15 -11.53 3.85
CA GLY A 382 -16.68 -11.61 5.21
C GLY A 382 -16.74 -10.27 5.95
N GLY A 383 -16.23 -9.19 5.33
CA GLY A 383 -16.48 -7.83 5.79
C GLY A 383 -17.92 -7.38 5.48
N VAL A 384 -18.39 -6.38 6.21
CA VAL A 384 -19.78 -5.88 6.18
C VAL A 384 -20.29 -5.63 4.76
N ASP A 385 -19.50 -4.99 3.89
CA ASP A 385 -19.94 -4.63 2.54
C ASP A 385 -20.28 -5.86 1.69
N SER A 386 -19.42 -6.88 1.75
CA SER A 386 -19.61 -8.12 0.96
C SER A 386 -20.75 -8.99 1.51
N MET A 387 -20.91 -9.02 2.84
CA MET A 387 -21.96 -9.79 3.51
C MET A 387 -23.34 -9.18 3.24
N VAL A 388 -23.44 -7.84 3.24
CA VAL A 388 -24.66 -7.10 2.90
C VAL A 388 -25.06 -7.34 1.44
N ILE A 389 -24.10 -7.27 0.50
CA ILE A 389 -24.37 -7.60 -0.92
C ILE A 389 -24.91 -9.02 -1.05
N ALA A 390 -24.28 -10.01 -0.41
CA ALA A 390 -24.72 -11.40 -0.44
C ALA A 390 -26.14 -11.55 0.14
N SER A 391 -26.44 -10.89 1.26
CA SER A 391 -27.78 -10.90 1.88
C SER A 391 -28.85 -10.31 0.95
N VAL A 392 -28.60 -9.14 0.35
CA VAL A 392 -29.55 -8.51 -0.59
C VAL A 392 -29.79 -9.39 -1.81
N LEU A 393 -28.74 -9.94 -2.41
CA LEU A 393 -28.87 -10.81 -3.58
C LEU A 393 -29.65 -12.10 -3.24
N ALA A 394 -29.46 -12.66 -2.05
CA ALA A 394 -30.22 -13.81 -1.58
C ALA A 394 -31.69 -13.49 -1.32
N ASP A 395 -32.03 -12.30 -0.79
CA ASP A 395 -33.42 -11.85 -0.68
C ASP A 395 -34.06 -11.68 -2.06
N LEU A 396 -33.39 -10.95 -2.98
CA LEU A 396 -33.86 -10.72 -4.34
C LEU A 396 -34.22 -12.03 -5.05
N LYS A 397 -33.32 -13.02 -4.94
CA LYS A 397 -33.51 -14.36 -5.53
C LYS A 397 -34.68 -15.13 -4.91
N ARG A 398 -34.83 -15.10 -3.59
CA ARG A 398 -35.83 -15.92 -2.89
C ARG A 398 -37.24 -15.34 -2.95
N SER A 399 -37.38 -14.01 -2.84
CA SER A 399 -38.67 -13.39 -2.53
C SER A 399 -39.09 -12.29 -3.52
N ARG A 400 -38.23 -11.88 -4.46
CA ARG A 400 -38.45 -10.69 -5.30
C ARG A 400 -38.42 -10.94 -6.81
N GLY A 401 -38.61 -12.19 -7.26
CA GLY A 401 -38.74 -12.54 -8.68
C GLY A 401 -37.41 -12.72 -9.43
N TYR A 402 -36.28 -12.84 -8.73
CA TYR A 402 -34.97 -13.14 -9.32
C TYR A 402 -34.59 -14.64 -9.15
N ASP A 403 -35.57 -15.53 -9.13
CA ASP A 403 -35.39 -16.99 -9.00
C ASP A 403 -34.50 -17.61 -10.09
N HIS A 404 -34.47 -16.97 -11.27
CA HIS A 404 -33.63 -17.33 -12.41
C HIS A 404 -32.16 -16.87 -12.30
N LEU A 405 -31.82 -16.08 -11.27
CA LEU A 405 -30.47 -15.56 -11.08
C LEU A 405 -29.58 -16.61 -10.40
N ALA A 406 -28.57 -17.11 -11.10
CA ALA A 406 -27.51 -17.92 -10.54
C ALA A 406 -26.53 -17.02 -9.77
N ILE A 407 -26.30 -17.30 -8.50
CA ILE A 407 -25.39 -16.50 -7.65
C ILE A 407 -24.34 -17.43 -7.08
N SER A 408 -23.07 -17.04 -7.25
CA SER A 408 -21.92 -17.73 -6.67
C SER A 408 -21.10 -16.76 -5.82
N ALA A 409 -20.56 -17.22 -4.70
CA ALA A 409 -19.63 -16.46 -3.86
C ALA A 409 -18.24 -17.06 -3.98
N VAL A 410 -17.23 -16.20 -4.19
CA VAL A 410 -15.81 -16.55 -4.18
C VAL A 410 -15.19 -15.91 -2.94
N HIS A 411 -14.74 -16.74 -2.00
CA HIS A 411 -13.91 -16.34 -0.87
C HIS A 411 -12.45 -16.69 -1.14
N ILE A 412 -11.53 -15.79 -0.80
CA ILE A 412 -10.10 -16.05 -0.88
C ILE A 412 -9.52 -16.01 0.52
N ASP A 413 -9.17 -17.17 1.05
CA ASP A 413 -8.45 -17.29 2.32
C ASP A 413 -6.96 -17.01 2.06
N TYR A 414 -6.49 -15.85 2.49
CA TYR A 414 -5.10 -15.45 2.35
C TYR A 414 -4.13 -16.15 3.32
N ALA A 415 -4.64 -16.95 4.27
CA ALA A 415 -3.86 -17.66 5.30
C ALA A 415 -2.89 -16.78 6.10
N ASN A 416 -3.11 -15.45 6.13
CA ASN A 416 -2.23 -14.49 6.80
C ASN A 416 -2.44 -14.42 8.32
N ARG A 417 -3.58 -14.94 8.81
CA ARG A 417 -4.01 -14.85 10.20
C ARG A 417 -4.46 -16.24 10.70
N PRO A 418 -4.21 -16.61 11.95
CA PRO A 418 -4.60 -17.93 12.47
C PRO A 418 -6.12 -18.15 12.44
N GLU A 419 -6.92 -17.09 12.58
CA GLU A 419 -8.39 -17.14 12.51
C GLU A 419 -8.95 -17.22 11.08
N SER A 420 -8.13 -17.04 10.04
CA SER A 420 -8.59 -16.99 8.63
C SER A 420 -9.31 -18.26 8.16
N GLY A 421 -8.90 -19.43 8.66
CA GLY A 421 -9.60 -20.69 8.38
C GLY A 421 -11.01 -20.72 8.98
N ALA A 422 -11.18 -20.23 10.21
CA ALA A 422 -12.48 -20.13 10.85
C ALA A 422 -13.38 -19.09 10.16
N GLU A 423 -12.80 -17.98 9.70
CA GLU A 423 -13.48 -16.99 8.86
C GLU A 423 -13.95 -17.64 7.53
N ALA A 424 -13.14 -18.46 6.87
CA ALA A 424 -13.55 -19.16 5.65
C ALA A 424 -14.69 -20.17 5.90
N ASP A 425 -14.62 -20.92 7.00
CA ASP A 425 -15.67 -21.86 7.41
C ASP A 425 -16.98 -21.17 7.78
N TYR A 426 -16.92 -20.00 8.42
CA TYR A 426 -18.12 -19.24 8.77
C TYR A 426 -18.83 -18.70 7.53
N VAL A 427 -18.13 -18.05 6.59
CA VAL A 427 -18.80 -17.56 5.37
C VAL A 427 -19.41 -18.68 4.53
N ARG A 428 -18.77 -19.87 4.51
CA ARG A 428 -19.33 -21.07 3.89
C ARG A 428 -20.67 -21.45 4.53
N ARG A 429 -20.69 -21.63 5.86
CA ARG A 429 -21.92 -21.93 6.62
C ARG A 429 -22.98 -20.84 6.43
N TYR A 430 -22.58 -19.58 6.34
CA TYR A 430 -23.49 -18.46 6.09
C TYR A 430 -24.18 -18.57 4.73
N CYS A 431 -23.45 -18.86 3.66
CA CYS A 431 -24.04 -19.10 2.33
C CYS A 431 -24.95 -20.34 2.31
N GLU A 432 -24.53 -21.44 2.92
CA GLU A 432 -25.25 -22.72 2.93
C GLU A 432 -26.54 -22.65 3.75
N HIS A 433 -26.48 -22.10 4.96
CA HIS A 433 -27.59 -22.17 5.93
C HIS A 433 -28.36 -20.85 6.04
N HIS A 434 -27.68 -19.75 6.36
CA HIS A 434 -28.34 -18.47 6.65
C HIS A 434 -28.95 -17.80 5.41
N LEU A 435 -28.34 -17.98 4.24
CA LEU A 435 -28.89 -17.52 2.96
C LEU A 435 -29.79 -18.58 2.29
N GLY A 436 -30.08 -19.70 2.98
CA GLY A 436 -30.96 -20.77 2.50
C GLY A 436 -30.47 -21.46 1.22
N GLY A 437 -29.15 -21.57 1.03
CA GLY A 437 -28.55 -22.17 -0.17
C GLY A 437 -28.74 -21.36 -1.46
N ALA A 438 -29.21 -20.11 -1.37
CA ALA A 438 -29.44 -19.26 -2.54
C ALA A 438 -28.16 -18.94 -3.33
N ILE A 439 -27.01 -19.04 -2.67
CA ILE A 439 -25.68 -18.70 -3.17
C ILE A 439 -24.75 -19.91 -3.06
N SER A 440 -24.20 -20.37 -4.19
CA SER A 440 -23.16 -21.41 -4.18
C SER A 440 -21.83 -20.83 -3.70
N PHE A 441 -21.08 -21.55 -2.87
CA PHE A 441 -19.84 -21.04 -2.28
C PHE A 441 -18.59 -21.74 -2.83
N VAL A 442 -17.55 -20.94 -3.13
CA VAL A 442 -16.22 -21.41 -3.53
C VAL A 442 -15.18 -20.72 -2.66
N CYS A 443 -14.27 -21.48 -2.06
CA CYS A 443 -13.13 -20.95 -1.31
C CYS A 443 -11.82 -21.32 -2.00
N ARG A 444 -10.95 -20.32 -2.21
CA ARG A 444 -9.56 -20.51 -2.60
C ARG A 444 -8.63 -20.11 -1.47
N ARG A 445 -8.00 -21.10 -0.83
CA ARG A 445 -6.98 -20.86 0.19
C ARG A 445 -5.60 -20.72 -0.43
N ILE A 446 -4.87 -19.64 -0.13
CA ILE A 446 -3.52 -19.37 -0.63
C ILE A 446 -2.50 -20.02 0.30
N GLY A 447 -1.71 -20.93 -0.24
CA GLY A 447 -0.57 -21.56 0.45
C GLY A 447 0.78 -21.29 -0.22
N GLU A 448 0.76 -20.74 -1.44
CA GLU A 448 1.92 -20.56 -2.33
C GLU A 448 2.76 -19.34 -1.93
N VAL A 449 2.14 -18.34 -1.32
CA VAL A 449 2.81 -17.12 -0.84
C VAL A 449 2.35 -16.77 0.56
N THR A 450 3.27 -16.28 1.38
CA THR A 450 2.98 -15.89 2.77
C THR A 450 3.49 -14.48 3.02
N ARG A 451 2.62 -13.61 3.52
CA ARG A 451 2.95 -12.20 3.78
C ARG A 451 4.08 -12.10 4.81
N GLY A 452 5.18 -11.44 4.43
CA GLY A 452 6.35 -11.26 5.29
C GLY A 452 7.43 -12.34 5.14
N VAL A 453 7.13 -13.45 4.44
CA VAL A 453 8.13 -14.45 4.00
C VAL A 453 8.52 -14.18 2.55
N THR A 454 7.53 -14.08 1.68
CA THR A 454 7.72 -13.71 0.27
C THR A 454 8.04 -12.21 0.19
N ALA A 455 8.93 -11.83 -0.74
CA ALA A 455 9.20 -10.42 -1.03
C ALA A 455 7.88 -9.68 -1.31
N ARG A 456 7.77 -8.43 -0.81
CA ARG A 456 6.48 -7.73 -0.78
C ARG A 456 5.86 -7.58 -2.16
N ASP A 457 6.66 -7.19 -3.15
CA ASP A 457 6.19 -6.95 -4.52
C ASP A 457 5.71 -8.26 -5.17
N ASP A 458 6.42 -9.36 -4.91
CA ASP A 458 6.03 -10.70 -5.37
C ASP A 458 4.76 -11.19 -4.67
N TYR A 459 4.61 -10.96 -3.37
CA TYR A 459 3.39 -11.29 -2.64
C TYR A 459 2.19 -10.54 -3.22
N GLU A 460 2.31 -9.22 -3.42
CA GLU A 460 1.22 -8.39 -3.95
C GLU A 460 0.85 -8.82 -5.39
N ARG A 461 1.84 -9.13 -6.23
CA ARG A 461 1.63 -9.63 -7.60
C ARG A 461 0.95 -11.00 -7.62
N ILE A 462 1.52 -12.00 -6.93
CA ILE A 462 1.01 -13.38 -6.94
C ILE A 462 -0.38 -13.46 -6.27
N ALA A 463 -0.59 -12.74 -5.17
CA ALA A 463 -1.90 -12.67 -4.50
C ALA A 463 -2.97 -12.03 -5.39
N ARG A 464 -2.58 -11.09 -6.25
CA ARG A 464 -3.47 -10.48 -7.26
C ARG A 464 -3.76 -11.49 -8.37
N GLU A 465 -2.75 -12.16 -8.92
CA GLU A 465 -2.91 -13.20 -9.95
C GLU A 465 -3.90 -14.27 -9.49
N ILE A 466 -3.66 -14.88 -8.31
CA ILE A 466 -4.55 -15.90 -7.74
C ILE A 466 -6.00 -15.39 -7.58
N ARG A 467 -6.18 -14.13 -7.16
CA ARG A 467 -7.51 -13.53 -7.03
C ARG A 467 -8.24 -13.45 -8.37
N TYR A 468 -7.58 -12.94 -9.40
CA TYR A 468 -8.20 -12.79 -10.71
C TYR A 468 -8.34 -14.14 -11.44
N ASP A 469 -7.45 -15.11 -11.20
CA ASP A 469 -7.63 -16.50 -11.64
C ASP A 469 -8.88 -17.12 -11.02
N SER A 470 -9.05 -16.98 -9.71
CA SER A 470 -10.24 -17.49 -9.01
C SER A 470 -11.54 -16.87 -9.55
N TYR A 471 -11.50 -15.58 -9.90
CA TYR A 471 -12.61 -14.89 -10.55
C TYR A 471 -12.87 -15.42 -11.97
N ARG A 472 -11.84 -15.64 -12.78
CA ARG A 472 -11.96 -16.23 -14.13
C ARG A 472 -12.59 -17.61 -14.09
N GLU A 473 -12.13 -18.47 -13.19
CA GLU A 473 -12.70 -19.80 -13.03
C GLU A 473 -14.17 -19.75 -12.61
N ALA A 474 -14.53 -18.88 -11.66
CA ALA A 474 -15.92 -18.74 -11.21
C ALA A 474 -16.84 -18.22 -12.32
N VAL A 475 -16.37 -17.22 -13.09
CA VAL A 475 -17.09 -16.68 -14.25
C VAL A 475 -17.24 -17.74 -15.35
N ALA A 476 -16.20 -18.54 -15.62
CA ALA A 476 -16.24 -19.62 -16.59
C ALA A 476 -17.26 -20.70 -16.20
N ARG A 477 -17.23 -21.18 -14.95
CA ARG A 477 -18.21 -22.13 -14.42
C ARG A 477 -19.65 -21.59 -14.47
N ALA A 478 -19.84 -20.32 -14.13
CA ALA A 478 -21.15 -19.68 -14.22
C ALA A 478 -21.67 -19.62 -15.68
N ARG A 479 -20.80 -19.34 -16.65
CA ARG A 479 -21.15 -19.35 -18.08
C ARG A 479 -21.48 -20.75 -18.60
N GLU A 480 -20.69 -21.75 -18.21
CA GLU A 480 -20.94 -23.15 -18.54
C GLU A 480 -22.31 -23.61 -18.00
N GLY A 481 -22.64 -23.27 -16.75
CA GLY A 481 -23.94 -23.55 -16.15
C GLY A 481 -25.12 -22.86 -16.85
N LEU A 482 -24.87 -21.80 -17.64
CA LEU A 482 -25.85 -21.13 -18.48
C LEU A 482 -25.87 -21.65 -19.93
N GLY A 483 -25.05 -22.64 -20.28
CA GLY A 483 -24.93 -23.17 -21.65
C GLY A 483 -24.30 -22.19 -22.64
N LEU A 484 -23.57 -21.18 -22.15
CA LEU A 484 -22.91 -20.18 -22.99
C LEU A 484 -21.54 -20.70 -23.45
N LEU A 485 -21.34 -20.82 -24.77
CA LEU A 485 -20.05 -21.20 -25.36
C LEU A 485 -18.95 -20.17 -25.02
N PRO A 486 -17.67 -20.58 -24.94
CA PRO A 486 -16.55 -19.65 -24.82
C PRO A 486 -16.54 -18.68 -26.01
N GLY A 487 -17.00 -17.45 -25.77
CA GLY A 487 -17.11 -16.40 -26.81
C GLY A 487 -18.51 -16.15 -27.38
N GLY A 488 -19.57 -16.84 -26.90
CA GLY A 488 -20.94 -16.67 -27.41
C GLY A 488 -21.91 -15.97 -26.45
N GLY A 489 -22.51 -14.85 -26.90
CA GLY A 489 -23.73 -14.25 -26.36
C GLY A 489 -23.57 -12.85 -25.69
N PRO A 490 -24.56 -11.94 -25.79
CA PRO A 490 -24.51 -10.56 -25.26
C PRO A 490 -24.58 -10.44 -23.72
N ARG A 491 -24.71 -11.56 -22.99
CA ARG A 491 -24.88 -11.56 -21.53
C ARG A 491 -23.55 -11.66 -20.80
N THR A 492 -23.22 -10.61 -20.04
CA THR A 492 -21.96 -10.47 -19.32
C THR A 492 -22.12 -10.94 -17.87
N VAL A 493 -21.40 -12.00 -17.48
CA VAL A 493 -21.28 -12.43 -16.08
C VAL A 493 -20.23 -11.55 -15.39
N GLY A 494 -20.63 -10.85 -14.32
CA GLY A 494 -19.75 -9.95 -13.59
C GLY A 494 -19.44 -10.38 -12.15
N VAL A 495 -18.29 -9.93 -11.65
CA VAL A 495 -17.84 -10.12 -10.26
C VAL A 495 -18.16 -8.88 -9.44
N VAL A 496 -19.05 -9.01 -8.45
CA VAL A 496 -19.50 -7.95 -7.57
C VAL A 496 -18.54 -7.77 -6.41
N LEU A 497 -18.10 -6.52 -6.17
CA LEU A 497 -17.25 -6.11 -5.04
C LEU A 497 -17.98 -5.09 -4.16
N GLY A 498 -17.75 -5.17 -2.84
CA GLY A 498 -18.30 -4.25 -1.84
C GLY A 498 -17.57 -2.92 -1.71
N HIS A 499 -17.26 -2.26 -2.82
CA HIS A 499 -16.67 -0.91 -2.78
C HIS A 499 -17.75 0.14 -2.63
N HIS A 500 -17.52 1.11 -1.74
CA HIS A 500 -18.46 2.18 -1.39
C HIS A 500 -17.86 3.58 -1.56
N ARG A 501 -18.64 4.65 -1.32
CA ARG A 501 -18.23 6.05 -1.56
C ARG A 501 -16.98 6.49 -0.78
N GLY A 502 -16.74 5.88 0.39
CA GLY A 502 -15.53 6.08 1.17
C GLY A 502 -14.27 5.54 0.48
N ASP A 503 -14.36 4.39 -0.21
CA ASP A 503 -13.23 3.83 -0.96
C ASP A 503 -12.84 4.71 -2.15
N LEU A 504 -13.83 5.35 -2.78
CA LEU A 504 -13.61 6.34 -3.85
C LEU A 504 -12.76 7.51 -3.34
N ARG A 505 -13.07 8.06 -2.16
CA ARG A 505 -12.31 9.16 -1.53
C ARG A 505 -10.86 8.76 -1.23
N GLU A 506 -10.67 7.54 -0.70
CA GLU A 506 -9.34 6.98 -0.46
C GLU A 506 -8.54 6.87 -1.77
N ASN A 507 -9.20 6.44 -2.85
CA ASN A 507 -8.61 6.33 -4.17
C ASN A 507 -8.21 7.68 -4.76
N VAL A 508 -9.08 8.69 -4.70
CA VAL A 508 -8.79 10.05 -5.20
C VAL A 508 -7.52 10.59 -4.54
N LEU A 509 -7.43 10.51 -3.21
CA LEU A 509 -6.24 10.94 -2.48
C LEU A 509 -5.02 10.10 -2.85
N SER A 510 -5.16 8.78 -2.92
CA SER A 510 -4.03 7.91 -3.25
C SER A 510 -3.53 8.14 -4.68
N ASN A 511 -4.42 8.36 -5.64
CA ASN A 511 -4.09 8.52 -7.05
C ASN A 511 -3.47 9.88 -7.30
N ALA A 512 -4.00 10.94 -6.68
CA ALA A 512 -3.39 12.26 -6.71
C ALA A 512 -1.93 12.22 -6.22
N HIS A 513 -1.66 11.58 -5.08
CA HIS A 513 -0.29 11.48 -4.52
C HIS A 513 0.62 10.52 -5.28
N LYS A 514 0.08 9.58 -6.05
CA LYS A 514 0.85 8.70 -6.95
C LYS A 514 1.15 9.36 -8.30
N GLY A 515 0.67 10.58 -8.55
CA GLY A 515 0.84 11.29 -9.82
C GLY A 515 -0.04 10.72 -10.94
N CYS A 516 -1.17 10.11 -10.61
CA CYS A 516 -2.17 9.71 -11.61
C CYS A 516 -2.76 10.96 -12.28
N GLY A 517 -3.12 10.82 -13.56
CA GLY A 517 -3.66 11.93 -14.34
C GLY A 517 -5.07 12.36 -13.89
N PRO A 518 -5.51 13.57 -14.27
CA PRO A 518 -6.79 14.14 -13.85
C PRO A 518 -8.03 13.39 -14.38
N LEU A 519 -7.88 12.47 -15.33
CA LEU A 519 -8.97 11.62 -15.85
C LEU A 519 -9.07 10.25 -15.16
N ASP A 520 -8.18 10.00 -14.20
CA ASP A 520 -7.99 8.72 -13.52
C ASP A 520 -8.05 8.87 -11.99
N LEU A 521 -8.59 9.98 -11.47
CA LEU A 521 -8.58 10.27 -10.03
C LEU A 521 -9.45 9.27 -9.26
N SER A 522 -10.68 9.05 -9.73
CA SER A 522 -11.62 8.07 -9.19
C SER A 522 -10.99 6.67 -9.12
N GLY A 523 -10.34 6.24 -10.20
CA GLY A 523 -9.67 4.94 -10.32
C GLY A 523 -10.61 3.73 -10.18
N MET A 524 -11.92 3.94 -10.02
CA MET A 524 -12.93 2.89 -9.96
C MET A 524 -14.28 3.40 -10.47
N THR A 525 -14.87 2.68 -11.41
CA THR A 525 -16.22 2.94 -11.93
C THR A 525 -17.20 1.87 -11.43
N ALA A 526 -18.50 2.14 -11.55
CA ALA A 526 -19.56 1.20 -11.19
C ALA A 526 -19.44 -0.13 -11.96
N VAL A 527 -19.02 -0.07 -13.23
CA VAL A 527 -18.66 -1.22 -14.06
C VAL A 527 -17.27 -0.99 -14.66
N SER A 528 -16.35 -1.95 -14.50
CA SER A 528 -15.01 -1.89 -15.09
C SER A 528 -14.59 -3.26 -15.64
N ARG A 529 -13.70 -3.30 -16.64
CA ARG A 529 -13.09 -4.53 -17.14
C ARG A 529 -11.63 -4.62 -16.69
N ASN A 530 -11.30 -5.63 -15.89
CA ASN A 530 -10.00 -5.81 -15.24
C ASN A 530 -9.49 -7.23 -15.50
N ASP A 531 -8.31 -7.40 -16.10
CA ASP A 531 -7.69 -8.70 -16.39
C ASP A 531 -8.65 -9.71 -17.07
N GLY A 532 -9.44 -9.19 -18.03
CA GLY A 532 -10.44 -9.95 -18.78
C GLY A 532 -11.78 -10.17 -18.06
N ILE A 533 -11.94 -9.69 -16.82
CA ILE A 533 -13.13 -9.85 -15.98
C ILE A 533 -13.92 -8.57 -15.86
N THR A 534 -15.24 -8.64 -16.01
CA THR A 534 -16.14 -7.54 -15.68
C THR A 534 -16.36 -7.48 -14.16
N VAL A 535 -16.09 -6.32 -13.57
CA VAL A 535 -16.22 -6.04 -12.14
C VAL A 535 -17.36 -5.07 -11.91
N PHE A 536 -18.27 -5.43 -11.01
CA PHE A 536 -19.44 -4.64 -10.60
C PHE A 536 -19.24 -4.06 -9.20
N ARG A 537 -19.57 -2.79 -8.99
CA ARG A 537 -19.45 -2.08 -7.70
C ARG A 537 -20.76 -1.33 -7.38
N PRO A 538 -21.85 -2.05 -7.07
CA PRO A 538 -23.17 -1.43 -6.89
C PRO A 538 -23.23 -0.45 -5.72
N LEU A 539 -22.40 -0.65 -4.68
CA LEU A 539 -22.40 0.21 -3.48
C LEU A 539 -21.59 1.50 -3.64
N LEU A 540 -20.91 1.71 -4.79
CA LEU A 540 -20.00 2.84 -5.00
C LEU A 540 -20.64 4.22 -4.73
N PRO A 541 -21.93 4.47 -5.02
CA PRO A 541 -22.59 5.74 -4.70
C PRO A 541 -22.95 5.92 -3.23
N LEU A 542 -22.93 4.85 -2.42
CA LEU A 542 -23.47 4.84 -1.06
C LEU A 542 -22.41 5.11 0.01
N GLU A 543 -22.84 5.75 1.10
CA GLU A 543 -22.03 5.88 2.31
C GLU A 543 -21.92 4.57 3.08
N LYS A 544 -20.80 4.43 3.79
CA LYS A 544 -20.56 3.26 4.67
C LYS A 544 -21.66 3.11 5.72
N SER A 545 -22.18 4.22 6.24
CA SER A 545 -23.22 4.24 7.27
C SER A 545 -24.49 3.52 6.84
N LEU A 546 -24.91 3.64 5.57
CA LEU A 546 -26.07 2.93 5.04
C LEU A 546 -25.85 1.42 4.94
N VAL A 547 -24.60 1.00 4.70
CA VAL A 547 -24.23 -0.42 4.66
C VAL A 547 -24.31 -1.02 6.07
N PHE A 548 -23.81 -0.28 7.08
CA PHE A 548 -23.96 -0.67 8.49
C PHE A 548 -25.42 -0.69 8.95
N ASP A 549 -26.22 0.33 8.59
CA ASP A 549 -27.65 0.37 8.91
C ASP A 549 -28.38 -0.86 8.38
N TYR A 550 -28.14 -1.22 7.11
CA TYR A 550 -28.70 -2.46 6.55
C TYR A 550 -28.28 -3.69 7.35
N ALA A 551 -26.99 -3.81 7.67
CA ALA A 551 -26.48 -4.97 8.38
C ALA A 551 -27.10 -5.12 9.77
N HIS A 552 -27.20 -4.02 10.52
CA HIS A 552 -27.77 -4.00 11.87
C HIS A 552 -29.28 -4.18 11.87
N ARG A 553 -29.98 -3.65 10.86
CA ARG A 553 -31.45 -3.77 10.76
C ARG A 553 -31.92 -5.14 10.33
N PHE A 554 -31.16 -5.80 9.44
CA PHE A 554 -31.54 -7.08 8.83
C PHE A 554 -30.69 -8.26 9.30
N GLY A 555 -29.96 -8.12 10.42
CA GLY A 555 -29.23 -9.21 11.05
C GLY A 555 -28.12 -9.81 10.19
N VAL A 556 -27.43 -9.00 9.39
CA VAL A 556 -26.32 -9.47 8.55
C VAL A 556 -25.03 -9.50 9.37
N PRO A 557 -24.42 -10.68 9.60
CA PRO A 557 -23.19 -10.80 10.35
C PRO A 557 -21.98 -10.34 9.54
N TYR A 558 -20.95 -9.88 10.23
CA TYR A 558 -19.67 -9.50 9.60
C TYR A 558 -18.50 -9.58 10.59
N TYR A 559 -17.29 -9.72 10.05
CA TYR A 559 -16.06 -9.81 10.83
C TYR A 559 -15.59 -8.47 11.40
N LYS A 560 -14.82 -8.53 12.49
CA LYS A 560 -14.14 -7.38 13.08
C LYS A 560 -13.23 -6.72 12.04
N ASP A 561 -13.16 -5.37 12.02
CA ASP A 561 -12.26 -4.68 11.10
C ASP A 561 -10.80 -4.92 11.50
N THR A 562 -10.12 -5.76 10.72
CA THR A 562 -8.71 -6.10 10.93
C THR A 562 -7.76 -5.29 10.04
N THR A 563 -8.22 -4.17 9.47
CA THR A 563 -7.38 -3.29 8.64
C THR A 563 -6.20 -2.78 9.46
N PRO A 564 -4.94 -3.14 9.13
CA PRO A 564 -3.82 -2.81 10.00
C PRO A 564 -3.56 -1.30 10.02
N HIS A 565 -3.47 -0.69 11.22
CA HIS A 565 -3.22 0.76 11.38
C HIS A 565 -1.91 1.24 10.73
N TRP A 566 -0.93 0.36 10.52
CA TRP A 566 0.34 0.69 9.87
C TRP A 566 0.25 0.74 8.33
N SER A 567 -0.80 0.16 7.73
CA SER A 567 -1.00 0.12 6.28
C SER A 567 -1.34 1.51 5.74
N THR A 568 -1.09 1.74 4.44
CA THR A 568 -1.48 3.01 3.79
C THR A 568 -2.97 3.27 3.95
N ARG A 569 -3.80 2.24 3.72
CA ARG A 569 -5.26 2.31 3.90
C ARG A 569 -5.65 2.64 5.34
N GLY A 570 -5.05 1.94 6.31
CA GLY A 570 -5.31 2.19 7.73
C GLY A 570 -4.89 3.59 8.19
N LYS A 571 -3.82 4.17 7.63
CA LYS A 571 -3.42 5.56 7.92
C LYS A 571 -4.34 6.57 7.24
N LEU A 572 -4.77 6.32 6.01
CA LEU A 572 -5.74 7.18 5.31
C LEU A 572 -7.04 7.27 6.12
N ARG A 573 -7.63 6.12 6.46
CA ARG A 573 -8.90 6.03 7.20
C ARG A 573 -8.83 6.60 8.61
N ASN A 574 -7.82 6.21 9.39
CA ASN A 574 -7.81 6.51 10.84
C ASN A 574 -7.05 7.79 11.20
N LYS A 575 -6.39 8.45 10.24
CA LYS A 575 -5.58 9.65 10.52
C LYS A 575 -5.82 10.76 9.52
N LEU A 576 -5.62 10.48 8.22
CA LEU A 576 -5.65 11.56 7.24
C LEU A 576 -7.08 12.06 6.98
N LEU A 577 -8.04 11.18 6.71
CA LEU A 577 -9.41 11.59 6.43
C LEU A 577 -10.05 12.35 7.61
N PRO A 578 -9.93 11.89 8.88
CA PRO A 578 -10.42 12.67 10.03
C PRO A 578 -9.73 14.02 10.17
N LEU A 579 -8.42 14.09 9.94
CA LEU A 579 -7.69 15.36 10.00
C LEU A 579 -8.11 16.33 8.88
N LEU A 580 -8.39 15.83 7.68
CA LEU A 580 -8.91 16.66 6.59
C LEU A 580 -10.31 17.18 6.90
N GLU A 581 -11.15 16.36 7.52
CA GLU A 581 -12.49 16.75 7.98
C GLU A 581 -12.40 17.78 9.12
N GLU A 582 -11.47 17.63 10.06
CA GLU A 582 -11.20 18.62 11.11
C GLU A 582 -10.73 19.97 10.54
N ILE A 583 -9.86 19.96 9.54
CA ILE A 583 -9.29 21.18 8.94
C ILE A 583 -10.30 21.92 8.06
N TYR A 584 -11.07 21.18 7.23
CA TYR A 584 -11.91 21.76 6.17
C TYR A 584 -13.42 21.62 6.43
N GLY A 585 -13.84 20.95 7.50
CA GLY A 585 -15.23 20.71 7.89
C GLY A 585 -15.89 19.51 7.19
N ASP A 586 -17.11 19.21 7.64
CA ASP A 586 -17.93 18.03 7.27
C ASP A 586 -18.24 17.92 5.77
N GLY A 587 -18.16 19.01 5.01
CA GLY A 587 -18.38 19.04 3.56
C GLY A 587 -17.18 18.57 2.72
N SER A 588 -15.97 18.54 3.30
CA SER A 588 -14.73 18.29 2.57
C SER A 588 -14.70 16.91 1.88
N MET A 589 -15.27 15.90 2.52
CA MET A 589 -15.34 14.55 1.98
C MET A 589 -16.28 14.45 0.77
N ASN A 590 -17.34 15.25 0.71
CA ASN A 590 -18.21 15.34 -0.46
C ASN A 590 -17.49 15.99 -1.63
N ASN A 591 -16.65 17.00 -1.40
CA ASN A 591 -15.84 17.62 -2.45
C ASN A 591 -14.88 16.62 -3.10
N LEU A 592 -14.27 15.73 -2.31
CA LEU A 592 -13.44 14.64 -2.86
C LEU A 592 -14.24 13.65 -3.71
N SER A 593 -15.47 13.33 -3.31
CA SER A 593 -16.36 12.49 -4.09
C SER A 593 -16.80 13.18 -5.39
N ASN A 594 -17.16 14.46 -5.34
CA ASN A 594 -17.55 15.25 -6.52
C ASN A 594 -16.38 15.37 -7.50
N LEU A 595 -15.16 15.62 -7.02
CA LEU A 595 -13.96 15.65 -7.87
C LEU A 595 -13.73 14.32 -8.61
N ALA A 596 -14.07 13.19 -7.96
CA ALA A 596 -14.00 11.89 -8.60
C ALA A 596 -15.02 11.76 -9.74
N VAL A 597 -16.26 12.22 -9.51
CA VAL A 597 -17.33 12.23 -10.52
C VAL A 597 -16.99 13.16 -11.68
N GLU A 598 -16.57 14.39 -11.40
CA GLU A 598 -16.16 15.36 -12.42
C GLU A 598 -14.96 14.86 -13.24
N SER A 599 -14.02 14.15 -12.60
CA SER A 599 -12.91 13.48 -13.28
C SER A 599 -13.40 12.42 -14.27
N ASP A 600 -14.36 11.58 -13.86
CA ASP A 600 -14.96 10.53 -14.70
C ASP A 600 -15.82 11.14 -15.84
N GLU A 601 -16.56 12.22 -15.58
CA GLU A 601 -17.33 12.95 -16.60
C GLU A 601 -16.42 13.63 -17.63
N CYS A 602 -15.34 14.27 -17.17
CA CYS A 602 -14.33 14.86 -18.05
C CYS A 602 -13.69 13.79 -18.93
N ARG A 603 -13.43 12.59 -18.38
CA ARG A 603 -12.95 11.46 -19.15
C ARG A 603 -13.95 11.01 -20.19
N ALA A 604 -15.22 10.88 -19.82
CA ALA A 604 -16.28 10.47 -20.75
C ALA A 604 -16.42 11.47 -21.91
N LEU A 605 -16.39 12.78 -21.61
CA LEU A 605 -16.43 13.84 -22.62
C LEU A 605 -15.21 13.78 -23.54
N MET A 606 -13.99 13.69 -22.98
CA MET A 606 -12.76 13.58 -23.76
C MET A 606 -12.72 12.28 -24.58
N ASN A 607 -13.28 11.20 -24.04
CA ASN A 607 -13.38 9.93 -24.75
C ASN A 607 -14.28 10.07 -25.98
N LYS A 608 -15.49 10.60 -25.79
CA LYS A 608 -16.46 10.80 -26.87
C LYS A 608 -15.95 11.77 -27.94
N SER A 609 -15.32 12.87 -27.54
CA SER A 609 -14.96 13.96 -28.45
C SER A 609 -13.61 13.79 -29.14
N MET A 610 -12.65 13.09 -28.51
CA MET A 610 -11.27 13.06 -29.00
C MET A 610 -10.64 11.66 -29.00
N ILE A 611 -10.74 10.89 -27.91
CA ILE A 611 -10.03 9.60 -27.81
C ILE A 611 -10.67 8.55 -28.73
N ALA A 612 -11.98 8.34 -28.65
CA ALA A 612 -12.67 7.34 -29.48
C ALA A 612 -12.52 7.63 -30.98
N PRO A 613 -12.73 8.88 -31.49
CA PRO A 613 -12.47 9.18 -32.90
C PRO A 613 -11.02 8.88 -33.33
N PHE A 614 -10.04 9.11 -32.46
CA PHE A 614 -8.65 8.74 -32.74
C PHE A 614 -8.47 7.21 -32.79
N LEU A 615 -9.00 6.50 -31.79
CA LEU A 615 -8.92 5.03 -31.72
C LEU A 615 -9.62 4.34 -32.89
N ASP A 616 -10.79 4.84 -33.29
CA ASP A 616 -11.56 4.32 -34.44
C ASP A 616 -10.83 4.55 -35.77
N SER A 617 -9.94 5.55 -35.84
CA SER A 617 -9.09 5.80 -37.01
C SER A 617 -7.89 4.83 -37.11
N ILE A 618 -7.63 4.02 -36.08
CA ILE A 618 -6.51 3.09 -36.06
C ILE A 618 -6.80 1.91 -36.99
N VAL A 619 -5.92 1.72 -37.97
CA VAL A 619 -6.02 0.58 -38.89
C VAL A 619 -5.15 -0.55 -38.35
N ARG A 620 -5.77 -1.68 -38.01
CA ARG A 620 -5.06 -2.91 -37.64
C ARG A 620 -4.67 -3.69 -38.89
N ARG A 621 -3.41 -4.13 -38.94
CA ARG A 621 -2.81 -4.90 -40.03
C ARG A 621 -2.10 -6.13 -39.46
N PRO A 622 -1.83 -7.17 -40.27
CA PRO A 622 -1.13 -8.38 -39.81
C PRO A 622 0.19 -8.12 -39.07
N MET A 623 0.98 -7.13 -39.50
CA MET A 623 2.25 -6.80 -38.85
C MET A 623 2.17 -5.78 -37.70
N GLY A 624 1.00 -5.19 -37.42
CA GLY A 624 0.90 -4.13 -36.41
C GLY A 624 -0.29 -3.21 -36.57
N ILE A 625 -0.16 -1.99 -36.05
CA ILE A 625 -1.19 -0.95 -36.13
C ILE A 625 -0.66 0.29 -36.86
N VAL A 626 -1.54 0.98 -37.57
CA VAL A 626 -1.26 2.24 -38.26
C VAL A 626 -2.08 3.34 -37.62
N LEU A 627 -1.40 4.41 -37.21
CA LEU A 627 -1.98 5.59 -36.57
C LEU A 627 -1.89 6.77 -37.53
N ASP A 628 -3.00 7.45 -37.80
CA ASP A 628 -2.97 8.74 -38.50
C ASP A 628 -2.81 9.87 -37.48
N THR A 629 -1.65 10.54 -37.50
CA THR A 629 -1.36 11.63 -36.56
C THR A 629 -1.60 13.02 -37.13
N SER A 630 -1.88 13.13 -38.44
CA SER A 630 -1.91 14.40 -39.16
C SER A 630 -2.99 15.36 -38.64
N ALA A 631 -4.20 14.86 -38.41
CA ALA A 631 -5.34 15.61 -37.88
C ALA A 631 -5.21 15.97 -36.38
N TRP A 632 -4.26 15.34 -35.68
CA TRP A 632 -4.14 15.40 -34.22
C TRP A 632 -2.82 16.02 -33.75
N LYS A 633 -1.93 16.40 -34.67
CA LYS A 633 -0.56 16.85 -34.35
C LYS A 633 -0.51 18.01 -33.35
N ASP A 634 -1.47 18.94 -33.41
CA ASP A 634 -1.49 20.15 -32.57
C ASP A 634 -2.05 19.90 -31.16
N GLN A 635 -2.46 18.66 -30.86
CA GLN A 635 -2.96 18.31 -29.53
C GLN A 635 -1.84 18.27 -28.47
N PRO A 636 -2.15 18.60 -27.21
CA PRO A 636 -1.16 18.71 -26.14
C PRO A 636 -0.58 17.35 -25.71
N LEU A 637 0.55 17.36 -25.00
CA LEU A 637 1.20 16.15 -24.46
C LEU A 637 0.24 15.26 -23.68
N PHE A 638 -0.67 15.86 -22.92
CA PHE A 638 -1.65 15.12 -22.14
C PHE A 638 -2.54 14.22 -23.01
N PHE A 639 -3.05 14.73 -24.14
CA PHE A 639 -3.82 13.96 -25.11
C PHE A 639 -3.00 12.76 -25.61
N TRP A 640 -1.76 13.01 -26.07
CA TRP A 640 -0.90 11.97 -26.62
C TRP A 640 -0.50 10.89 -25.61
N LYS A 641 -0.29 11.25 -24.33
CA LYS A 641 -0.07 10.27 -23.26
C LYS A 641 -1.26 9.34 -23.04
N VAL A 642 -2.48 9.83 -23.26
CA VAL A 642 -3.72 9.07 -23.09
C VAL A 642 -3.98 8.21 -24.32
N VAL A 643 -4.00 8.78 -25.53
CA VAL A 643 -4.35 8.02 -26.74
C VAL A 643 -3.29 6.98 -27.10
N LEU A 644 -2.00 7.27 -26.93
CA LEU A 644 -0.95 6.27 -27.19
C LEU A 644 -0.99 5.13 -26.18
N ARG A 645 -1.37 5.41 -24.93
CA ARG A 645 -1.56 4.36 -23.91
C ARG A 645 -2.66 3.41 -24.34
N GLU A 646 -3.82 3.96 -24.69
CA GLU A 646 -4.99 3.16 -25.04
C GLU A 646 -4.79 2.41 -26.36
N ALA A 647 -4.25 3.08 -27.37
CA ALA A 647 -3.92 2.48 -28.66
C ALA A 647 -2.94 1.30 -28.53
N LEU A 648 -1.82 1.49 -27.80
CA LEU A 648 -0.84 0.43 -27.61
C LEU A 648 -1.40 -0.73 -26.77
N HIS A 649 -2.15 -0.44 -25.71
CA HIS A 649 -2.75 -1.47 -24.88
C HIS A 649 -3.81 -2.29 -25.65
N SER A 650 -4.63 -1.64 -26.48
CA SER A 650 -5.59 -2.30 -27.37
C SER A 650 -4.92 -3.21 -28.43
N ALA A 651 -3.61 -3.05 -28.63
CA ALA A 651 -2.79 -3.84 -29.52
C ALA A 651 -1.88 -4.84 -28.76
N GLY A 652 -2.03 -4.97 -27.43
CA GLY A 652 -1.21 -5.84 -26.59
C GLY A 652 0.24 -5.37 -26.41
N LEU A 653 0.53 -4.10 -26.68
CA LEU A 653 1.88 -3.53 -26.66
C LEU A 653 2.16 -2.79 -25.35
N GLY A 654 3.40 -2.88 -24.87
CA GLY A 654 3.84 -2.14 -23.69
C GLY A 654 3.95 -0.63 -23.95
N MET A 655 3.58 0.22 -23.00
CA MET A 655 3.52 1.67 -23.20
C MET A 655 4.87 2.36 -23.44
N PHE A 656 4.86 3.49 -24.16
CA PHE A 656 6.00 4.40 -24.28
C PHE A 656 6.35 5.08 -22.94
N SER A 657 7.65 5.37 -22.73
CA SER A 657 8.07 6.22 -21.62
C SER A 657 7.69 7.69 -21.88
N ASP A 658 7.55 8.49 -20.82
CA ASP A 658 7.27 9.93 -20.93
C ASP A 658 8.28 10.66 -21.83
N LYS A 659 9.56 10.30 -21.72
CA LYS A 659 10.63 10.84 -22.58
C LYS A 659 10.43 10.45 -24.05
N SER A 660 10.00 9.21 -24.29
CA SER A 660 9.73 8.70 -25.64
C SER A 660 8.52 9.39 -26.28
N VAL A 661 7.47 9.69 -25.50
CA VAL A 661 6.28 10.42 -25.99
C VAL A 661 6.64 11.85 -26.38
N LEU A 662 7.47 12.53 -25.57
CA LEU A 662 7.97 13.86 -25.90
C LEU A 662 8.78 13.88 -27.20
N GLU A 663 9.65 12.89 -27.39
CA GLU A 663 10.44 12.80 -28.63
C GLU A 663 9.56 12.45 -29.84
N PHE A 664 8.58 11.58 -29.66
CA PHE A 664 7.55 11.30 -30.66
C PHE A 664 6.81 12.58 -31.07
N LEU A 665 6.39 13.39 -30.10
CA LEU A 665 5.67 14.65 -30.35
C LEU A 665 6.48 15.65 -31.15
N LYS A 666 7.76 15.84 -30.80
CA LYS A 666 8.66 16.72 -31.57
C LYS A 666 8.75 16.35 -33.05
N ARG A 667 8.59 15.06 -33.37
CA ARG A 667 8.69 14.55 -34.74
C ARG A 667 7.40 14.72 -35.53
N ILE A 668 6.24 14.47 -34.91
CA ILE A 668 4.94 14.63 -35.59
C ILE A 668 4.52 16.10 -35.70
N GLN A 669 4.93 16.96 -34.76
CA GLN A 669 4.64 18.40 -34.75
C GLN A 669 5.58 19.21 -35.64
N ALA A 670 6.58 18.57 -36.26
CA ALA A 670 7.45 19.24 -37.21
C ALA A 670 6.64 19.68 -38.44
N THR A 671 6.92 20.88 -38.96
CA THR A 671 6.21 21.47 -40.11
C THR A 671 6.26 20.58 -41.36
N LYS A 672 7.35 19.82 -41.50
CA LYS A 672 7.51 18.75 -42.49
C LYS A 672 8.07 17.51 -41.80
N PRO A 673 7.22 16.51 -41.48
CA PRO A 673 7.68 15.24 -40.92
C PRO A 673 8.69 14.58 -41.86
N LYS A 674 9.81 14.10 -41.33
CA LYS A 674 10.78 13.31 -42.10
C LYS A 674 10.52 11.84 -41.86
N ALA A 675 10.41 11.07 -42.94
CA ALA A 675 10.32 9.62 -42.88
C ALA A 675 11.49 9.03 -42.07
N ALA A 676 11.20 8.40 -40.93
CA ALA A 676 12.22 7.87 -40.04
C ALA A 676 11.69 6.88 -39.00
N TRP A 677 12.58 6.00 -38.56
CA TRP A 677 12.37 5.14 -37.39
C TRP A 677 12.49 5.93 -36.09
N LEU A 678 11.58 5.67 -35.16
CA LEU A 678 11.51 6.31 -33.85
C LEU A 678 11.93 5.33 -32.74
N GLN A 679 12.83 5.78 -31.88
CA GLN A 679 13.25 5.04 -30.69
C GLN A 679 12.28 5.27 -29.53
N CYS A 680 11.11 4.64 -29.58
CA CYS A 680 10.13 4.76 -28.51
C CYS A 680 10.31 3.70 -27.42
N ARG A 681 10.56 2.44 -27.82
CA ARG A 681 10.84 1.28 -26.95
C ARG A 681 11.91 0.39 -27.58
N LYS A 682 12.26 -0.76 -26.98
CA LYS A 682 13.30 -1.70 -27.49
C LYS A 682 12.73 -3.00 -28.05
N ASP A 683 11.59 -3.42 -27.55
CA ASP A 683 10.88 -4.68 -27.83
C ASP A 683 10.02 -4.64 -29.10
N TYR A 684 9.79 -3.46 -29.67
CA TYR A 684 9.15 -3.31 -30.98
C TYR A 684 9.54 -2.02 -31.70
N GLY A 685 9.18 -1.94 -32.99
CA GLY A 685 9.53 -0.84 -33.90
C GLY A 685 8.39 0.16 -34.12
N VAL A 686 8.77 1.42 -34.30
CA VAL A 686 7.86 2.52 -34.64
C VAL A 686 8.46 3.30 -35.79
N TYR A 687 7.69 3.53 -36.86
CA TYR A 687 8.10 4.29 -38.04
C TYR A 687 7.14 5.44 -38.30
N LEU A 688 7.66 6.63 -38.59
CA LEU A 688 6.89 7.79 -39.02
C LEU A 688 7.14 8.01 -40.51
N GLN A 689 6.07 8.18 -41.29
CA GLN A 689 6.09 8.53 -42.70
C GLN A 689 5.89 10.04 -42.89
N GLU A 690 6.26 10.57 -44.06
CA GLU A 690 6.22 12.01 -44.37
C GLU A 690 4.80 12.60 -44.37
N ASP A 691 3.79 11.78 -44.65
CA ASP A 691 2.37 12.12 -44.62
C ASP A 691 1.77 12.18 -43.19
N GLY A 692 2.55 11.85 -42.16
CA GLY A 692 2.09 11.83 -40.77
C GLY A 692 1.50 10.50 -40.32
N ARG A 693 1.51 9.45 -41.15
CA ARG A 693 1.17 8.10 -40.70
C ARG A 693 2.29 7.51 -39.86
N VAL A 694 1.91 6.88 -38.75
CA VAL A 694 2.81 6.18 -37.84
C VAL A 694 2.49 4.71 -37.84
N TYR A 695 3.49 3.89 -38.09
CA TYR A 695 3.40 2.45 -38.14
C TYR A 695 4.05 1.87 -36.90
N VAL A 696 3.30 1.10 -36.12
CA VAL A 696 3.78 0.41 -34.92
C VAL A 696 3.72 -1.09 -35.18
N LEU A 697 4.87 -1.74 -35.21
CA LEU A 697 4.96 -3.16 -35.54
C LEU A 697 4.82 -4.04 -34.30
N TYR A 698 4.25 -5.24 -34.45
CA TYR A 698 4.18 -6.21 -33.37
C TYR A 698 5.56 -6.81 -33.05
N PRO A 699 5.81 -7.22 -31.79
CA PRO A 699 7.03 -7.93 -31.42
C PRO A 699 7.23 -9.24 -32.18
N SER A 700 6.14 -9.93 -32.56
CA SER A 700 6.18 -11.17 -33.33
C SER A 700 6.62 -10.99 -34.77
N SER A 701 6.52 -9.77 -35.32
CA SER A 701 6.79 -9.50 -36.74
C SER A 701 8.28 -9.59 -37.10
N PHE A 702 9.16 -9.15 -36.19
CA PHE A 702 10.61 -9.14 -36.41
C PHE A 702 11.38 -9.39 -35.11
N PRO A 703 12.60 -9.94 -35.18
CA PRO A 703 13.46 -10.08 -34.01
C PRO A 703 14.05 -8.72 -33.60
N TRP A 704 13.41 -8.04 -32.64
CA TRP A 704 13.84 -6.70 -32.19
C TRP A 704 15.05 -6.73 -31.23
N SER A 705 15.40 -7.90 -30.68
CA SER A 705 16.58 -8.08 -29.83
C SER A 705 17.45 -9.25 -30.28
N LYS A 706 18.75 -9.22 -29.93
CA LYS A 706 19.69 -10.32 -30.21
C LYS A 706 19.22 -11.68 -29.66
N LYS A 707 18.43 -11.69 -28.59
CA LYS A 707 17.91 -12.92 -27.98
C LYS A 707 16.82 -13.57 -28.82
N ASP A 708 16.11 -12.76 -29.62
CA ASP A 708 14.97 -13.17 -30.41
C ASP A 708 15.36 -13.52 -31.86
N ALA A 709 16.66 -13.43 -32.18
CA ALA A 709 17.18 -13.69 -33.51
C ALA A 709 16.88 -15.13 -33.96
N TYR A 710 16.28 -15.27 -35.14
CA TYR A 710 16.04 -16.58 -35.75
C TYR A 710 17.36 -17.21 -36.18
N ARG A 711 17.70 -18.38 -35.60
CA ARG A 711 18.89 -19.15 -35.95
C ARG A 711 18.58 -20.06 -37.13
N VAL A 712 18.97 -19.65 -38.34
CA VAL A 712 18.70 -20.38 -39.59
C VAL A 712 19.93 -20.49 -40.51
N ASP A 713 21.15 -20.47 -39.96
CA ASP A 713 22.36 -20.54 -40.78
C ASP A 713 22.49 -21.89 -41.51
N GLY A 714 22.76 -21.86 -42.82
CA GLY A 714 23.06 -23.06 -43.61
C GLY A 714 21.82 -23.91 -43.96
N GLN A 715 20.62 -23.40 -43.72
CA GLN A 715 19.38 -24.11 -43.95
C GLN A 715 18.89 -23.96 -45.41
N VAL A 716 18.78 -25.09 -46.14
CA VAL A 716 18.43 -25.14 -47.58
C VAL A 716 16.91 -25.04 -47.84
N VAL A 717 16.47 -24.07 -48.65
CA VAL A 717 15.08 -23.88 -49.08
C VAL A 717 14.87 -24.58 -50.43
N GLU A 718 14.20 -25.72 -50.39
CA GLU A 718 13.82 -26.47 -51.60
C GLU A 718 12.74 -25.72 -52.39
N PHE A 719 12.90 -25.64 -53.71
CA PHE A 719 11.92 -24.98 -54.57
C PHE A 719 10.56 -25.67 -54.53
N GLY A 720 9.50 -24.87 -54.51
CA GLY A 720 8.10 -25.33 -54.45
C GLY A 720 7.61 -25.72 -53.06
N THR A 721 8.51 -25.79 -52.07
CA THR A 721 8.15 -26.15 -50.69
C THR A 721 8.01 -24.93 -49.78
N ASP A 722 7.10 -25.03 -48.82
CA ASP A 722 6.93 -24.01 -47.78
C ASP A 722 7.88 -24.26 -46.63
N ARG A 723 8.60 -23.23 -46.20
CA ARG A 723 9.46 -23.29 -45.02
C ARG A 723 9.12 -22.22 -44.01
N THR A 724 9.02 -22.62 -42.75
CA THR A 724 8.74 -21.71 -41.64
C THR A 724 10.04 -21.24 -40.98
N VAL A 725 10.19 -19.94 -40.79
CA VAL A 725 11.30 -19.27 -40.10
C VAL A 725 10.75 -18.24 -39.14
N GLY A 726 10.74 -18.56 -37.85
CA GLY A 726 10.09 -17.72 -36.85
C GLY A 726 8.60 -17.57 -37.18
N SER A 727 8.13 -16.33 -37.28
CA SER A 727 6.74 -15.98 -37.62
C SER A 727 6.47 -15.94 -39.14
N TRP A 728 7.47 -16.27 -39.96
CA TRP A 728 7.40 -16.14 -41.41
C TRP A 728 7.34 -17.49 -42.10
N LYS A 729 6.55 -17.56 -43.17
CA LYS A 729 6.45 -18.67 -44.11
C LYS A 729 7.05 -18.24 -45.44
N VAL A 730 8.10 -18.92 -45.86
CA VAL A 730 8.90 -18.61 -47.04
C VAL A 730 8.70 -19.70 -48.09
N ARG A 731 8.40 -19.31 -49.33
CA ARG A 731 8.32 -20.20 -50.49
C ARG A 731 9.13 -19.62 -51.63
N SER A 732 9.99 -20.44 -52.23
CA SER A 732 10.72 -20.12 -53.45
C SER A 732 10.19 -20.94 -54.63
N GLU A 733 10.07 -20.33 -55.80
CA GLU A 733 9.58 -21.00 -57.00
C GLU A 733 10.40 -20.56 -58.22
N VAL A 734 10.87 -21.54 -59.00
CA VAL A 734 11.59 -21.30 -60.26
C VAL A 734 10.55 -21.00 -61.34
N LEU A 735 10.64 -19.83 -61.98
CA LEU A 735 9.71 -19.46 -63.04
C LEU A 735 10.08 -20.13 -64.36
N SER A 736 9.10 -20.72 -65.04
CA SER A 736 9.25 -21.22 -66.42
C SER A 736 9.32 -20.06 -67.41
N ASP A 737 9.86 -20.31 -68.61
CA ASP A 737 9.95 -19.29 -69.66
C ASP A 737 8.56 -18.77 -70.07
N SER A 738 7.55 -19.63 -70.08
CA SER A 738 6.14 -19.26 -70.28
C SER A 738 5.55 -18.40 -69.15
N ALA A 739 5.94 -18.66 -67.90
CA ALA A 739 5.50 -17.86 -66.75
C ALA A 739 6.14 -16.46 -66.80
N ILE A 740 7.39 -16.37 -67.24
CA ILE A 740 8.10 -15.10 -67.43
C ILE A 740 7.43 -14.24 -68.51
N GLU A 741 7.03 -14.83 -69.63
CA GLU A 741 6.32 -14.13 -70.72
C GLU A 741 4.92 -13.63 -70.31
N SER A 742 4.28 -14.32 -69.36
CA SER A 742 2.97 -13.91 -68.82
C SER A 742 3.04 -12.78 -67.78
N LEU A 743 4.25 -12.43 -67.30
CA LEU A 743 4.43 -11.33 -66.35
C LEU A 743 4.37 -9.99 -67.10
N SER A 744 3.70 -9.01 -66.51
CA SER A 744 3.49 -7.68 -67.10
C SER A 744 4.76 -6.81 -67.24
N GLN A 745 5.95 -7.33 -66.89
CA GLN A 745 7.23 -6.60 -66.90
C GLN A 745 8.40 -7.51 -67.32
N PRO A 746 9.45 -6.96 -67.96
CA PRO A 746 10.61 -7.75 -68.39
C PRO A 746 11.45 -8.25 -67.19
N PRO A 747 12.16 -9.39 -67.31
CA PRO A 747 12.95 -10.00 -66.22
C PRO A 747 13.97 -9.07 -65.55
N ALA A 748 14.60 -8.20 -66.33
CA ALA A 748 15.56 -7.22 -65.81
C ALA A 748 14.88 -6.23 -64.83
N ALA A 749 13.67 -5.77 -65.15
CA ALA A 749 12.90 -4.87 -64.28
C ALA A 749 12.40 -5.59 -63.01
N LEU A 750 12.08 -6.88 -63.10
CA LEU A 750 11.64 -7.68 -61.94
C LEU A 750 12.78 -7.91 -60.93
N LEU A 751 14.02 -8.06 -61.39
CA LEU A 751 15.21 -8.14 -60.54
C LEU A 751 15.54 -6.82 -59.84
N GLU A 752 15.17 -5.69 -60.45
CA GLU A 752 15.33 -4.35 -59.88
C GLU A 752 14.15 -3.92 -59.00
N ARG A 753 13.04 -4.67 -59.01
CA ARG A 753 11.83 -4.37 -58.22
C ARG A 753 12.15 -4.43 -56.73
N ARG A 754 11.78 -3.37 -56.02
CA ARG A 754 11.79 -3.35 -54.54
C ARG A 754 10.84 -4.41 -54.02
N ALA A 755 11.34 -5.22 -53.11
CA ALA A 755 10.53 -6.25 -52.47
C ALA A 755 9.42 -5.71 -51.56
N VAL A 756 9.67 -4.54 -50.98
CA VAL A 756 8.72 -3.81 -50.16
C VAL A 756 8.51 -2.46 -50.85
N PRO A 757 7.44 -2.29 -51.63
CA PRO A 757 7.21 -1.07 -52.40
C PRO A 757 6.82 0.12 -51.50
N SER A 758 6.16 -0.13 -50.37
CA SER A 758 5.73 0.88 -49.40
C SER A 758 5.64 0.29 -47.99
N MET A 759 5.56 1.15 -46.98
CA MET A 759 5.32 0.71 -45.60
C MET A 759 3.95 0.05 -45.45
N ASP A 760 2.91 0.53 -46.15
CA ASP A 760 1.60 -0.13 -46.19
C ASP A 760 1.71 -1.59 -46.68
N SER A 761 2.46 -1.83 -47.77
CA SER A 761 2.70 -3.18 -48.29
C SER A 761 3.50 -4.05 -47.33
N LEU A 762 4.40 -3.46 -46.53
CA LEU A 762 5.06 -4.19 -45.45
C LEU A 762 4.00 -4.63 -44.44
N MET A 763 3.15 -3.72 -43.96
CA MET A 763 2.20 -4.00 -42.87
C MET A 763 1.23 -5.15 -43.15
N ASP A 764 0.92 -5.41 -44.41
CA ASP A 764 0.08 -6.55 -44.84
C ASP A 764 0.74 -7.92 -44.61
N GLY A 765 2.04 -7.96 -44.32
CA GLY A 765 2.76 -9.17 -43.96
C GLY A 765 3.06 -10.10 -45.14
N ASN A 766 2.87 -9.62 -46.37
CA ASN A 766 3.17 -10.34 -47.61
C ASN A 766 4.25 -9.61 -48.40
N ILE A 767 5.40 -10.24 -48.56
CA ILE A 767 6.58 -9.70 -49.24
C ILE A 767 6.91 -10.61 -50.42
N GLU A 768 7.09 -10.02 -51.60
CA GLU A 768 7.45 -10.74 -52.83
C GLU A 768 8.67 -10.08 -53.48
N TYR A 769 9.65 -10.89 -53.88
CA TYR A 769 10.80 -10.43 -54.65
C TYR A 769 11.38 -11.52 -55.54
N PHE A 770 12.25 -11.10 -56.45
CA PHE A 770 12.86 -11.98 -57.44
C PHE A 770 14.37 -12.06 -57.23
N VAL A 771 14.93 -13.26 -57.33
CA VAL A 771 16.37 -13.52 -57.26
C VAL A 771 16.82 -14.36 -58.45
N LYS A 772 18.09 -14.21 -58.80
CA LYS A 772 18.74 -15.00 -59.84
C LYS A 772 19.35 -16.27 -59.20
N ALA A 773 18.94 -17.45 -59.65
CA ALA A 773 19.52 -18.72 -59.20
C ALA A 773 20.42 -19.31 -60.29
N SER A 774 21.67 -19.59 -59.93
CA SER A 774 22.61 -20.14 -60.90
C SER A 774 22.40 -21.64 -61.12
N THR A 775 22.47 -22.04 -62.38
CA THR A 775 22.38 -23.42 -62.86
C THR A 775 23.75 -24.03 -63.14
N ARG A 776 24.84 -23.33 -62.82
CA ARG A 776 26.20 -23.63 -63.28
C ARG A 776 26.75 -25.01 -62.89
N PHE A 777 26.20 -25.71 -61.89
CA PHE A 777 26.89 -26.85 -61.28
C PHE A 777 26.01 -28.00 -60.75
N GLU A 778 24.69 -28.00 -60.95
CA GLU A 778 23.80 -29.11 -60.53
C GLU A 778 23.14 -29.76 -61.75
N LYS A 779 23.61 -30.96 -62.09
CA LYS A 779 22.97 -31.83 -63.07
C LYS A 779 22.21 -32.90 -62.30
N ASP A 780 20.89 -32.94 -62.47
CA ASP A 780 20.08 -33.98 -61.85
C ASP A 780 20.55 -35.36 -62.32
N LYS A 781 20.83 -36.24 -61.37
CA LYS A 781 21.45 -37.55 -61.62
C LYS A 781 20.52 -38.49 -62.39
N GLU A 782 19.20 -38.27 -62.32
CA GLU A 782 18.20 -39.10 -62.98
C GLU A 782 17.74 -38.53 -64.33
N SER A 783 17.51 -37.21 -64.44
CA SER A 783 17.02 -36.61 -65.70
C SER A 783 18.11 -36.04 -66.61
N GLY A 784 19.35 -35.90 -66.11
CA GLY A 784 20.47 -35.31 -66.86
C GLY A 784 20.30 -33.80 -67.18
N ARG A 785 19.24 -33.16 -66.66
CA ARG A 785 18.96 -31.73 -66.85
C ARG A 785 19.68 -30.90 -65.79
N PHE A 786 20.04 -29.68 -66.16
CA PHE A 786 20.57 -28.70 -65.21
C PHE A 786 19.44 -28.16 -64.34
N VAL A 787 19.60 -28.27 -63.02
CA VAL A 787 18.64 -27.79 -62.02
C VAL A 787 19.27 -26.58 -61.32
N PRO A 788 18.50 -25.51 -61.06
CA PRO A 788 19.00 -24.37 -60.30
C PRO A 788 19.36 -24.79 -58.87
N ARG A 789 20.46 -24.25 -58.33
CA ARG A 789 20.86 -24.49 -56.93
C ARG A 789 19.79 -23.98 -55.96
N SER A 790 19.49 -24.79 -54.95
CA SER A 790 18.55 -24.43 -53.88
C SER A 790 19.05 -23.21 -53.09
N LEU A 791 18.13 -22.35 -52.66
CA LEU A 791 18.46 -21.15 -51.89
C LEU A 791 18.84 -21.53 -50.46
N VAL A 792 19.67 -20.75 -49.79
CA VAL A 792 20.07 -21.01 -48.40
C VAL A 792 19.78 -19.81 -47.52
N PHE A 793 19.28 -20.06 -46.31
CA PHE A 793 19.14 -19.03 -45.28
C PHE A 793 20.50 -18.69 -44.67
N ARG A 794 20.78 -17.39 -44.53
CA ARG A 794 21.80 -16.90 -43.59
C ARG A 794 21.14 -16.42 -42.30
N THR A 795 21.88 -16.43 -41.21
CA THR A 795 21.42 -15.87 -39.92
C THR A 795 20.97 -14.40 -40.02
N PHE A 796 19.89 -14.06 -39.30
CA PHE A 796 19.46 -12.69 -39.07
C PHE A 796 20.41 -12.00 -38.07
N SER A 797 21.60 -11.61 -38.53
CA SER A 797 22.74 -11.33 -37.64
C SER A 797 22.90 -9.85 -37.21
N LYS A 798 22.14 -8.90 -37.76
CA LYS A 798 22.35 -7.48 -37.41
C LYS A 798 21.56 -7.03 -36.19
N ALA A 799 22.34 -6.63 -35.18
CA ALA A 799 21.89 -6.23 -33.84
C ALA A 799 21.57 -4.74 -33.67
N ASP A 800 21.72 -3.94 -34.72
CA ASP A 800 21.52 -2.50 -34.65
C ASP A 800 20.25 -2.13 -35.37
N ARG A 801 19.39 -1.36 -34.70
CA ARG A 801 18.24 -0.69 -35.32
C ARG A 801 18.69 -0.09 -36.65
N PRO A 802 18.15 -0.51 -37.79
CA PRO A 802 18.94 -0.41 -39.00
C PRO A 802 19.06 1.04 -39.45
N ARG A 803 20.30 1.57 -39.40
CA ARG A 803 20.69 2.73 -40.22
C ARG A 803 20.43 2.48 -41.71
N ALA A 804 20.26 1.21 -42.12
CA ALA A 804 19.91 0.77 -43.47
C ALA A 804 18.44 1.06 -43.87
N TRP A 805 17.56 1.43 -42.95
CA TRP A 805 16.14 1.69 -43.24
C TRP A 805 15.81 3.19 -43.35
N LYS A 806 16.81 4.01 -43.71
CA LYS A 806 16.68 5.48 -43.86
C LYS A 806 15.80 5.91 -45.04
N SER A 807 15.62 5.02 -46.02
CA SER A 807 14.62 5.10 -47.08
C SER A 807 13.78 3.82 -46.98
N CYS A 808 12.54 3.80 -47.49
CA CYS A 808 11.75 2.56 -47.66
C CYS A 808 12.42 1.54 -48.64
N ASP A 809 13.73 1.67 -48.88
CA ASP A 809 14.52 0.83 -49.79
C ASP A 809 15.17 -0.30 -48.99
N LEU A 810 14.33 -1.24 -48.56
CA LEU A 810 14.78 -2.50 -47.96
C LEU A 810 15.53 -3.30 -49.02
N ARG A 811 16.86 -3.23 -49.06
CA ARG A 811 17.66 -4.26 -49.75
C ARG A 811 17.47 -5.56 -48.97
N ILE A 812 16.53 -6.39 -49.41
CA ILE A 812 16.17 -7.65 -48.75
C ILE A 812 17.37 -8.55 -48.48
N GLN A 813 18.36 -8.54 -49.38
CA GLN A 813 19.65 -9.22 -49.22
C GLN A 813 20.37 -8.91 -47.90
N SER A 814 20.03 -7.79 -47.24
CA SER A 814 20.61 -7.34 -45.97
C SER A 814 19.67 -7.46 -44.76
N THR A 815 18.40 -7.81 -44.94
CA THR A 815 17.36 -7.76 -43.89
C THR A 815 16.50 -9.03 -43.77
N LEU A 816 16.29 -9.75 -44.87
CA LEU A 816 15.58 -11.03 -44.98
C LEU A 816 16.44 -11.98 -45.84
N PRO A 817 17.58 -12.48 -45.34
CA PRO A 817 18.57 -13.14 -46.17
C PRO A 817 18.13 -14.57 -46.51
N VAL A 818 17.25 -14.70 -47.51
CA VAL A 818 17.33 -15.82 -48.46
C VAL A 818 18.31 -15.35 -49.53
N LEU A 819 19.56 -15.79 -49.45
CA LEU A 819 20.56 -15.45 -50.45
C LEU A 819 20.45 -16.43 -51.61
N GLY A 820 20.35 -15.88 -52.82
CA GLY A 820 20.83 -16.59 -54.00
C GLY A 820 22.35 -16.65 -53.91
N ASN A 821 22.88 -17.87 -53.78
CA ASN A 821 24.28 -18.27 -53.86
C ASN A 821 25.30 -17.26 -53.32
N ASP A 822 25.71 -17.53 -52.09
CA ASP A 822 26.85 -16.94 -51.42
C ASP A 822 28.14 -17.12 -52.23
N LYS A 823 28.84 -16.01 -52.53
CA LYS A 823 30.18 -16.07 -53.15
C LYS A 823 31.19 -16.80 -52.27
N ASP A 824 30.97 -16.86 -50.96
CA ASP A 824 31.82 -17.59 -50.02
C ASP A 824 31.69 -19.12 -50.19
N LEU A 825 30.56 -19.62 -50.75
CA LEU A 825 30.37 -21.03 -51.14
C LEU A 825 30.88 -21.31 -52.57
N GLU A 826 31.04 -20.30 -53.43
CA GLU A 826 31.66 -20.47 -54.76
C GLU A 826 33.16 -20.79 -54.65
N GLY A 827 33.85 -20.30 -53.62
CA GLY A 827 35.29 -20.54 -53.43
C GLY A 827 35.67 -21.96 -52.99
N ALA A 828 34.71 -22.81 -52.64
CA ALA A 828 34.96 -24.12 -52.02
C ALA A 828 34.90 -25.32 -52.99
N MET A 829 34.63 -25.13 -54.28
CA MET A 829 34.54 -26.25 -55.23
C MET A 829 35.22 -25.92 -56.56
N GLU A 830 36.13 -26.78 -57.00
CA GLU A 830 37.00 -26.60 -58.17
C GLU A 830 36.21 -26.41 -59.49
N ASP A 831 36.58 -25.35 -60.21
CA ASP A 831 36.08 -24.97 -61.52
C ASP A 831 36.57 -25.97 -62.58
N THR A 832 35.69 -26.83 -63.09
CA THR A 832 36.03 -27.88 -64.07
C THR A 832 35.13 -27.88 -65.31
N GLY A 833 34.38 -26.80 -65.59
CA GLY A 833 33.44 -26.73 -66.71
C GLY A 833 33.74 -25.65 -67.76
N ASP A 834 33.60 -26.00 -69.04
CA ASP A 834 33.74 -25.10 -70.20
C ASP A 834 32.66 -23.98 -70.18
N PRO A 835 33.02 -22.67 -70.16
CA PRO A 835 32.08 -21.57 -70.07
C PRO A 835 31.08 -21.49 -71.24
N ALA A 836 31.37 -22.13 -72.39
CA ALA A 836 30.51 -22.13 -73.57
C ALA A 836 29.26 -23.03 -73.46
N GLN A 837 29.15 -23.90 -72.45
CA GLN A 837 28.01 -24.81 -72.24
C GLN A 837 27.15 -24.45 -71.00
N THR A 838 27.24 -23.22 -70.52
CA THR A 838 26.56 -22.80 -69.29
C THR A 838 25.09 -22.43 -69.56
N PRO A 839 24.10 -23.08 -68.92
CA PRO A 839 22.70 -22.68 -69.06
C PRO A 839 22.49 -21.26 -68.48
N PRO A 840 21.54 -20.47 -69.04
CA PRO A 840 21.21 -19.16 -68.50
C PRO A 840 20.64 -19.31 -67.08
N ASP A 841 21.08 -18.44 -66.17
CA ASP A 841 20.55 -18.43 -64.80
C ASP A 841 19.02 -18.27 -64.82
N ARG A 842 18.34 -18.94 -63.90
CA ARG A 842 16.87 -18.93 -63.81
C ARG A 842 16.39 -17.83 -62.86
N LEU A 843 15.24 -17.24 -63.18
CA LEU A 843 14.56 -16.29 -62.32
C LEU A 843 13.73 -17.06 -61.27
N VAL A 844 13.95 -16.77 -60.00
CA VAL A 844 13.23 -17.37 -58.88
C VAL A 844 12.37 -16.31 -58.21
N ARG A 845 11.09 -16.60 -58.05
CA ARG A 845 10.17 -15.81 -57.22
C ARG A 845 10.25 -16.31 -55.79
N VAL A 846 10.48 -15.40 -54.84
CA VAL A 846 10.45 -15.68 -53.40
C VAL A 846 9.27 -14.93 -52.80
N THR A 847 8.39 -15.67 -52.12
CA THR A 847 7.24 -15.14 -51.39
C THR A 847 7.42 -15.41 -49.91
N ILE A 848 7.19 -14.37 -49.10
CA ILE A 848 7.28 -14.43 -47.65
C ILE A 848 5.95 -13.92 -47.11
N GLY A 849 5.23 -14.77 -46.39
CA GLY A 849 3.98 -14.43 -45.71
C GLY A 849 4.12 -14.63 -44.20
N LEU A 850 3.35 -13.91 -43.39
CA LEU A 850 3.20 -14.26 -41.98
C LEU A 850 2.53 -15.64 -41.85
N VAL A 851 3.00 -16.45 -40.91
CA VAL A 851 2.26 -17.65 -40.50
C VAL A 851 0.96 -17.16 -39.87
N ALA A 852 -0.18 -17.53 -40.45
CA ALA A 852 -1.47 -17.21 -39.85
C ALA A 852 -1.53 -17.86 -38.46
N ASP A 853 -1.56 -17.04 -37.41
CA ASP A 853 -1.83 -17.52 -36.05
C ASP A 853 -3.20 -18.19 -36.07
N ARG A 854 -3.22 -19.53 -36.01
CA ARG A 854 -4.45 -20.30 -35.81
C ARG A 854 -4.99 -20.17 -34.37
N GLU A 855 -4.36 -19.38 -33.51
CA GLU A 855 -4.79 -19.15 -32.13
C GLU A 855 -4.57 -17.69 -31.74
N GLY A 856 -5.41 -16.78 -32.26
CA GLY A 856 -5.29 -15.37 -31.88
C GLY A 856 -6.41 -14.45 -32.37
N SER A 857 -7.11 -14.79 -33.44
CA SER A 857 -8.34 -14.10 -33.83
C SER A 857 -9.51 -14.58 -32.97
N LYS A 858 -9.51 -14.18 -31.70
CA LYS A 858 -10.79 -13.83 -31.08
C LYS A 858 -11.24 -12.58 -31.83
N GLU A 859 -12.17 -12.76 -32.77
CA GLU A 859 -13.00 -11.66 -33.26
C GLU A 859 -13.52 -10.91 -32.01
N GLU A 860 -13.18 -9.62 -31.93
CA GLU A 860 -13.67 -8.67 -30.93
C GLU A 860 -15.16 -8.38 -31.11
#